data_AF-A0A844DD33-F1
#
_entry.id   AF-A0A844DD33-F1
#
_cell.length_a   1.000
_cell.length_b   1.000
_cell.length_c   1.000
_cell.angle_alpha   90.00
_cell.angle_beta   90.00
_cell.angle_gamma   90.00
#
_symmetry.space_group_name_H-M   'P 1'
#
loop_
_entity.id
_entity.type
_entity.pdbx_description
1 polymer ?
#
loop_
_entity_poly.entity_id
_entity_poly.type
_entity_poly.pdbx_seq_one_letter_code
_entity_poly.pdbx_strand_id
1 'polypeptide(L)'
;MPLPRLTQLSLLVTLAFSGAAQGGAVFYNYGTAAGDSRLTSCDDCFAQVSLGGQGIAGSSLRAAFFSHNYDSLFVNTNGAVSFTRGLNSTEYQPSFFPTAGLPPIIAPYFADLDTSNTGNVWYRTVSDSSQLSALGSDIKKLSLGSIFNPTVAEIITWDHVPLNWGPPGSLYYRASHLDPITKTQVLNTDTFQMILLSDGMRSYAVFKYLDQGMWAAFGAYANGLYANYGYQDGYGNNYNGQGGLSSYMVTNLNNFSNIAKGSNTAPATAGTYAYYMASGDVLNPMTNAYTWGGGSGNWAGTFGVNGGATFGGTPGTVTLSAAGFGRRLAVNSSGYTFTSASAANSLQLDNLQVATPDTAITFAGNMVLLTHAGDGGFINNVQTGTLTSGKLTFTDNSILVARDAGTVTGADIILKKNAQLQIYTAEATTRKSTLTFDNSAGGGGTLDLRGLNTTFGKVASAGNGAGTIKNSGTAPATLTMDFDNDTSKYSGTIQGAINVTKVGSGVQVLSGTNTYTGATLVNAGELRINGSASSSAFTVAQGATLSGSGTIGTLNLKGTLAPGNSPGQLNAGDTTFADGSTYLWQLNDANGAAGIGYDFLSVNGTLTLVGSGSNPITIRLQSLMADNSAGNVFNFDAKHNYSYTLATATAGISGYAANEFLLDTTGFNNALLGGVWSVGVSGNDLQLNFMAAAVPEPSSYAMMFAGLAAIGAVAQRRRKV
;
A
#
# COMPACT_ATOMS: atom_id res chain seq x y z
N MET A 1 -48.27 25.80 -38.48
CA MET A 1 -49.58 25.70 -37.79
C MET A 1 -49.86 24.25 -37.46
N PRO A 2 -50.56 23.91 -36.38
CA PRO A 2 -50.56 24.49 -35.03
C PRO A 2 -50.25 23.41 -33.97
N LEU A 3 -50.02 23.80 -32.72
CA LEU A 3 -50.23 22.93 -31.55
C LEU A 3 -50.49 23.80 -30.31
N PRO A 4 -51.61 23.58 -29.60
CA PRO A 4 -51.76 24.06 -28.23
C PRO A 4 -51.94 22.92 -27.20
N ARG A 5 -51.39 23.22 -26.01
CA ARG A 5 -51.71 22.79 -24.63
C ARG A 5 -51.35 21.37 -24.16
N LEU A 6 -50.55 21.35 -23.08
CA LEU A 6 -50.96 20.78 -21.79
C LEU A 6 -50.15 21.40 -20.63
N THR A 7 -50.85 21.55 -19.51
CA THR A 7 -50.55 22.20 -18.23
C THR A 7 -49.40 21.55 -17.45
N GLN A 8 -48.53 22.36 -16.82
CA GLN A 8 -47.60 21.91 -15.79
C GLN A 8 -48.03 22.39 -14.39
N LEU A 9 -48.08 21.43 -13.49
CA LEU A 9 -48.37 21.52 -12.07
C LEU A 9 -47.10 22.01 -11.34
N SER A 10 -47.16 23.14 -10.65
CA SER A 10 -46.11 23.59 -9.73
C SER A 10 -46.62 23.50 -8.31
N LEU A 11 -46.02 22.59 -7.53
CA LEU A 11 -46.21 22.47 -6.09
C LEU A 11 -44.81 22.50 -5.46
N LEU A 12 -44.49 23.54 -4.70
CA LEU A 12 -44.08 23.34 -3.31
C LEU A 12 -44.18 24.64 -2.52
N VAL A 13 -44.86 24.50 -1.39
CA VAL A 13 -45.28 25.53 -0.45
C VAL A 13 -44.12 25.96 0.42
N THR A 14 -43.96 27.27 0.55
CA THR A 14 -43.19 27.96 1.57
C THR A 14 -43.78 27.66 2.95
N LEU A 15 -42.98 27.10 3.85
CA LEU A 15 -43.26 27.15 5.30
C LEU A 15 -42.00 27.64 6.01
N ALA A 16 -42.08 28.91 6.41
CA ALA A 16 -41.14 29.58 7.29
C ALA A 16 -41.17 28.91 8.67
N PHE A 17 -40.00 28.64 9.23
CA PHE A 17 -39.80 28.63 10.67
C PHE A 17 -38.86 29.79 11.02
N SER A 18 -39.46 30.81 11.62
CA SER A 18 -38.79 31.95 12.24
C SER A 18 -38.16 31.54 13.56
N GLY A 19 -36.86 31.72 13.67
CA GLY A 19 -36.05 31.58 14.87
C GLY A 19 -34.59 31.78 14.48
N ALA A 20 -34.17 33.04 14.37
CA ALA A 20 -32.90 33.45 13.79
C ALA A 20 -31.69 32.90 14.57
N ALA A 21 -30.88 32.07 13.93
CA ALA A 21 -29.45 31.96 14.22
C ALA A 21 -28.73 32.92 13.25
N GLN A 22 -28.22 34.05 13.76
CA GLN A 22 -27.45 34.99 12.96
C GLN A 22 -26.00 34.49 12.84
N GLY A 23 -25.64 33.99 11.67
CA GLY A 23 -24.25 33.82 11.26
C GLY A 23 -24.14 34.18 9.79
N GLY A 24 -23.46 35.29 9.46
CA GLY A 24 -23.09 35.60 8.08
C GLY A 24 -22.27 34.46 7.46
N ALA A 25 -22.09 34.48 6.15
CA ALA A 25 -21.52 33.42 5.29
C ALA A 25 -20.14 32.82 5.68
N VAL A 26 -19.56 33.19 6.83
CA VAL A 26 -18.26 32.77 7.34
C VAL A 26 -18.36 31.62 8.37
N PHE A 27 -19.39 31.55 9.22
CA PHE A 27 -19.52 30.55 10.31
C PHE A 27 -20.41 29.36 9.97
N TYR A 28 -20.13 28.20 10.57
CA TYR A 28 -21.09 27.11 10.64
C TYR A 28 -22.23 27.48 11.59
N ASN A 29 -23.44 27.00 11.30
CA ASN A 29 -24.61 27.24 12.14
C ASN A 29 -24.35 26.81 13.59
N TYR A 30 -24.65 27.72 14.53
CA TYR A 30 -24.43 27.55 15.97
C TYR A 30 -25.66 28.01 16.79
N GLY A 31 -25.66 27.73 18.08
CA GLY A 31 -26.72 28.06 19.03
C GLY A 31 -27.76 26.94 19.21
N THR A 32 -28.80 27.21 20.01
CA THR A 32 -29.82 26.21 20.36
C THR A 32 -30.54 25.63 19.15
N ALA A 33 -30.80 26.44 18.11
CA ALA A 33 -31.43 25.99 16.87
C ALA A 33 -30.54 25.05 16.05
N ALA A 34 -29.22 25.12 16.23
CA ALA A 34 -28.28 24.17 15.67
C ALA A 34 -28.15 22.91 16.55
N GLY A 35 -28.67 22.92 17.78
CA GLY A 35 -28.52 21.82 18.74
C GLY A 35 -27.25 21.94 19.59
N ASP A 36 -26.66 23.14 19.70
CA ASP A 36 -25.50 23.37 20.55
C ASP A 36 -25.89 23.43 22.03
N SER A 37 -24.99 22.95 22.88
CA SER A 37 -25.04 23.18 24.32
C SER A 37 -24.44 24.55 24.64
N ARG A 38 -25.00 25.22 25.66
CA ARG A 38 -24.49 26.49 26.15
C ARG A 38 -23.62 26.26 27.37
N LEU A 39 -22.40 26.79 27.35
CA LEU A 39 -21.58 26.90 28.56
C LEU A 39 -22.30 27.80 29.58
N THR A 40 -22.30 27.41 30.86
CA THR A 40 -22.84 28.25 31.93
C THR A 40 -22.16 29.62 31.91
N SER A 41 -22.95 30.69 31.98
CA SER A 41 -22.44 32.07 32.09
C SER A 41 -21.66 32.24 33.39
N CYS A 42 -20.38 32.55 33.27
CA CYS A 42 -19.52 32.97 34.37
C CYS A 42 -18.23 33.62 33.85
N ASP A 43 -17.47 34.16 34.80
CA ASP A 43 -16.09 34.59 34.63
C ASP A 43 -15.17 33.39 34.93
N ASP A 44 -14.14 33.19 34.11
CA ASP A 44 -13.13 32.13 34.30
C ASP A 44 -13.69 30.71 34.49
N CYS A 45 -14.48 30.26 33.51
CA CYS A 45 -15.16 28.97 33.56
C CYS A 45 -14.81 28.04 32.41
N PHE A 46 -15.08 26.75 32.62
CA PHE A 46 -14.98 25.75 31.57
C PHE A 46 -16.07 24.69 31.68
N ALA A 47 -16.33 24.00 30.56
CA ALA A 47 -17.07 22.74 30.55
C ALA A 47 -16.21 21.65 29.95
N GLN A 48 -16.22 20.47 30.60
CA GLN A 48 -15.66 19.27 30.01
C GLN A 48 -16.65 18.70 28.99
N VAL A 49 -16.18 18.49 27.76
CA VAL A 49 -16.94 17.92 26.65
C VAL A 49 -16.35 16.57 26.31
N SER A 50 -17.18 15.53 26.37
CA SER A 50 -16.82 14.20 25.89
C SER A 50 -17.00 14.11 24.38
N LEU A 51 -15.99 13.62 23.67
CA LEU A 51 -16.05 13.41 22.23
C LEU A 51 -16.73 12.04 21.98
N GLY A 52 -18.06 11.99 21.88
CA GLY A 52 -18.86 10.75 21.92
C GLY A 52 -19.17 10.07 20.57
N GLY A 53 -18.91 8.75 20.46
CA GLY A 53 -19.15 7.89 19.28
C GLY A 53 -18.28 6.62 19.23
N GLN A 54 -18.71 5.61 18.45
CA GLN A 54 -18.05 4.30 18.30
C GLN A 54 -16.98 4.37 17.19
N GLY A 55 -15.71 4.16 17.53
CA GLY A 55 -14.64 4.03 16.54
C GLY A 55 -14.73 2.73 15.73
N ILE A 56 -13.88 2.59 14.71
CA ILE A 56 -13.69 1.31 14.03
C ILE A 56 -13.17 0.29 15.06
N ALA A 57 -13.79 -0.89 15.11
CA ALA A 57 -13.43 -2.01 15.98
C ALA A 57 -13.51 -1.74 17.50
N GLY A 58 -14.57 -1.07 17.98
CA GLY A 58 -14.90 -1.06 19.43
C GLY A 58 -13.95 -0.25 20.31
N SER A 59 -13.24 0.73 19.75
CA SER A 59 -12.42 1.69 20.51
C SER A 59 -13.12 3.06 20.63
N SER A 60 -12.89 3.75 21.75
CA SER A 60 -13.39 5.10 22.04
C SER A 60 -12.92 6.11 20.99
N LEU A 61 -13.76 7.10 20.63
CA LEU A 61 -13.40 8.26 19.81
C LEU A 61 -12.26 9.06 20.44
N ARG A 62 -11.36 9.57 19.59
CA ARG A 62 -10.13 10.24 20.00
C ARG A 62 -9.89 11.46 19.10
N ALA A 63 -9.70 12.64 19.69
CA ALA A 63 -9.07 13.75 18.99
C ALA A 63 -7.56 13.63 19.12
N ALA A 64 -6.86 13.42 18.00
CA ALA A 64 -5.41 13.45 17.95
C ALA A 64 -4.90 14.90 18.08
N PHE A 65 -4.13 15.21 19.12
CA PHE A 65 -3.45 16.49 19.32
C PHE A 65 -2.03 16.24 19.85
N PHE A 66 -1.00 16.69 19.14
CA PHE A 66 0.42 16.49 19.50
C PHE A 66 0.78 15.05 19.92
N SER A 67 0.54 14.07 19.05
CA SER A 67 0.83 12.65 19.27
C SER A 67 0.07 12.01 20.44
N HIS A 68 -0.90 12.72 21.02
CA HIS A 68 -1.76 12.22 22.09
C HIS A 68 -3.20 12.20 21.61
N ASN A 69 -3.93 11.18 22.03
CA ASN A 69 -5.33 11.02 21.73
C ASN A 69 -6.15 11.39 22.97
N TYR A 70 -7.09 12.30 22.79
CA TYR A 70 -7.94 12.79 23.87
C TYR A 70 -9.39 12.39 23.63
N ASP A 71 -10.00 11.82 24.66
CA ASP A 71 -11.40 11.37 24.65
C ASP A 71 -12.34 12.49 25.16
N SER A 72 -11.78 13.57 25.71
CA SER A 72 -12.49 14.77 26.13
C SER A 72 -11.64 16.02 25.95
N LEU A 73 -12.30 17.17 25.92
CA LEU A 73 -11.67 18.49 25.95
C LEU A 73 -12.40 19.40 26.94
N PHE A 74 -11.79 20.54 27.27
CA PHE A 74 -12.33 21.53 28.19
C PHE A 74 -12.50 22.85 27.44
N VAL A 75 -13.74 23.26 27.19
CA VAL A 75 -14.08 24.52 26.52
C VAL A 75 -14.11 25.63 27.55
N ASN A 76 -13.33 26.69 27.36
CA ASN A 76 -13.19 27.78 28.32
C ASN A 76 -13.88 29.08 27.84
N THR A 77 -14.40 29.88 28.78
CA THR A 77 -14.97 31.22 28.50
C THR A 77 -13.98 32.14 27.79
N ASN A 78 -12.69 32.00 28.13
CA ASN A 78 -11.59 32.87 27.72
C ASN A 78 -11.06 32.56 26.32
N GLY A 79 -11.86 31.90 25.47
CA GLY A 79 -11.55 31.70 24.06
C GLY A 79 -10.47 30.65 23.78
N ALA A 80 -10.38 29.65 24.65
CA ALA A 80 -9.45 28.55 24.53
C ALA A 80 -10.08 27.18 24.84
N VAL A 81 -9.43 26.14 24.34
CA VAL A 81 -9.75 24.73 24.60
C VAL A 81 -8.52 24.00 25.08
N SER A 82 -8.63 23.29 26.21
CA SER A 82 -7.55 22.46 26.75
C SER A 82 -7.93 20.98 26.78
N PHE A 83 -6.95 20.08 26.86
CA PHE A 83 -7.21 18.64 26.66
C PHE A 83 -6.99 17.75 27.90
N THR A 84 -6.15 18.16 28.85
CA THR A 84 -5.84 17.35 30.05
C THR A 84 -6.62 17.79 31.29
N ARG A 85 -6.90 19.10 31.40
CA ARG A 85 -7.69 19.71 32.48
C ARG A 85 -8.22 21.08 32.03
N GLY A 86 -9.21 21.61 32.73
CA GLY A 86 -9.57 23.03 32.64
C GLY A 86 -8.44 23.94 33.15
N LEU A 87 -8.50 25.21 32.78
CA LEU A 87 -7.54 26.22 33.25
C LEU A 87 -7.77 26.51 34.74
N ASN A 88 -6.70 26.75 35.49
CA ASN A 88 -6.75 27.12 36.91
C ASN A 88 -6.90 28.64 37.07
N SER A 89 -7.25 29.12 38.27
CA SER A 89 -7.52 30.54 38.58
C SER A 89 -6.40 31.55 38.22
N THR A 90 -5.17 31.09 37.96
CA THR A 90 -4.04 31.93 37.54
C THR A 90 -3.70 31.78 36.05
N GLU A 91 -4.37 30.87 35.35
CA GLU A 91 -4.12 30.50 33.96
C GLU A 91 -5.18 31.07 33.01
N TYR A 92 -6.11 31.90 33.51
CA TYR A 92 -7.20 32.49 32.73
C TYR A 92 -6.80 33.78 31.99
N GLN A 93 -5.66 34.37 32.36
CA GLN A 93 -5.08 35.50 31.63
C GLN A 93 -4.23 35.00 30.45
N PRO A 94 -4.19 35.75 29.33
CA PRO A 94 -3.41 35.35 28.18
C PRO A 94 -1.91 35.35 28.49
N SER A 95 -1.26 34.23 28.19
CA SER A 95 0.19 34.04 28.32
C SER A 95 0.82 33.80 26.96
N PHE A 96 2.15 33.94 26.88
CA PHE A 96 2.91 33.58 25.68
C PHE A 96 2.84 32.06 25.46
N PHE A 97 2.81 31.63 24.21
CA PHE A 97 3.10 30.23 23.90
C PHE A 97 4.55 30.10 23.44
N PRO A 98 5.31 29.15 24.00
CA PRO A 98 4.94 28.17 25.01
C PRO A 98 5.09 28.77 26.42
N THR A 99 4.14 28.49 27.33
CA THR A 99 4.31 28.78 28.77
C THR A 99 4.36 27.47 29.53
N ALA A 100 5.44 27.29 30.30
CA ALA A 100 5.61 26.14 31.18
C ALA A 100 4.47 26.07 32.21
N GLY A 101 3.89 24.88 32.38
CA GLY A 101 2.81 24.62 33.34
C GLY A 101 1.39 24.65 32.75
N LEU A 102 1.17 25.32 31.61
CA LEU A 102 -0.13 25.28 30.93
C LEU A 102 -0.43 23.88 30.36
N PRO A 103 -1.70 23.43 30.37
CA PRO A 103 -2.08 22.19 29.70
C PRO A 103 -1.88 22.30 28.17
N PRO A 104 -1.92 21.17 27.44
CA PRO A 104 -2.09 21.21 25.99
C PRO A 104 -3.35 22.01 25.67
N ILE A 105 -3.21 23.05 24.85
CA ILE A 105 -4.22 24.09 24.64
C ILE A 105 -4.26 24.54 23.17
N ILE A 106 -5.46 24.80 22.67
CA ILE A 106 -5.75 25.46 21.40
C ILE A 106 -6.53 26.72 21.71
N ALA A 107 -6.02 27.85 21.25
CA ALA A 107 -6.55 29.18 21.51
C ALA A 107 -6.84 29.87 20.17
N PRO A 108 -8.07 29.75 19.63
CA PRO A 108 -8.49 30.63 18.54
C PRO A 108 -8.40 32.10 18.95
N TYR A 109 -8.71 32.44 20.21
CA TYR A 109 -8.56 33.79 20.74
C TYR A 109 -8.54 33.77 22.26
N PHE A 110 -7.35 33.65 22.85
CA PHE A 110 -7.17 33.63 24.29
C PHE A 110 -7.07 35.04 24.87
N ALA A 111 -8.08 35.43 25.64
CA ALA A 111 -8.20 36.71 26.34
C ALA A 111 -9.03 36.52 27.61
N ASP A 112 -8.96 37.46 28.56
CA ASP A 112 -9.82 37.46 29.75
C ASP A 112 -11.25 37.88 29.33
N LEU A 113 -12.16 36.91 29.20
CA LEU A 113 -13.51 37.09 28.65
C LEU A 113 -14.57 36.72 29.69
N ASP A 114 -15.47 37.65 29.99
CA ASP A 114 -16.46 37.48 31.06
C ASP A 114 -17.88 37.32 30.49
N THR A 115 -18.40 36.09 30.55
CA THR A 115 -19.76 35.77 30.07
C THR A 115 -20.85 35.92 31.12
N SER A 116 -20.52 36.43 32.32
CA SER A 116 -21.46 36.54 33.45
C SER A 116 -22.64 37.46 33.16
N ASN A 117 -22.46 38.48 32.31
CA ASN A 117 -23.48 39.50 32.04
C ASN A 117 -24.02 39.46 30.61
N THR A 118 -23.19 39.10 29.62
CA THR A 118 -23.58 39.04 28.20
C THR A 118 -22.64 38.11 27.45
N GLY A 119 -23.03 37.71 26.23
CA GLY A 119 -22.28 36.78 25.42
C GLY A 119 -22.49 35.33 25.83
N ASN A 120 -22.15 34.42 24.91
CA ASN A 120 -22.37 33.00 25.05
C ASN A 120 -21.19 32.20 24.51
N VAL A 121 -20.91 31.05 25.10
CA VAL A 121 -20.06 30.02 24.49
C VAL A 121 -20.92 28.83 24.16
N TRP A 122 -21.03 28.53 22.87
CA TRP A 122 -21.79 27.41 22.32
C TRP A 122 -20.82 26.30 21.92
N TYR A 123 -21.16 25.05 22.21
CA TYR A 123 -20.36 23.90 21.80
C TYR A 123 -21.23 22.70 21.42
N ARG A 124 -20.77 21.90 20.46
CA ARG A 124 -21.46 20.71 19.99
C ARG A 124 -20.48 19.71 19.40
N THR A 125 -20.58 18.48 19.89
CA THR A 125 -19.96 17.31 19.27
C THR A 125 -20.86 16.79 18.15
N VAL A 126 -20.33 16.80 16.93
CA VAL A 126 -20.94 16.27 15.71
C VAL A 126 -20.45 14.84 15.50
N SER A 127 -21.39 13.90 15.48
CA SER A 127 -21.14 12.48 15.17
C SER A 127 -22.01 11.95 14.01
N ASP A 128 -22.90 12.79 13.46
CA ASP A 128 -23.74 12.43 12.31
C ASP A 128 -22.92 12.31 11.02
N SER A 129 -23.06 11.19 10.31
CA SER A 129 -22.26 10.88 9.13
C SER A 129 -22.42 11.88 7.97
N SER A 130 -23.60 12.50 7.83
CA SER A 130 -23.86 13.46 6.75
C SER A 130 -23.19 14.80 7.02
N GLN A 131 -23.27 15.27 8.27
CA GLN A 131 -22.61 16.50 8.71
C GLN A 131 -21.08 16.34 8.72
N LEU A 132 -20.57 15.20 9.19
CA LEU A 132 -19.15 14.87 9.14
C LEU A 132 -18.62 14.81 7.70
N SER A 133 -19.40 14.25 6.77
CA SER A 133 -19.02 14.21 5.34
C SER A 133 -18.93 15.62 4.74
N ALA A 134 -19.88 16.50 5.06
CA ALA A 134 -19.87 17.89 4.61
C ALA A 134 -18.67 18.66 5.17
N LEU A 135 -18.46 18.59 6.49
CA LEU A 135 -17.31 19.19 7.19
C LEU A 135 -15.97 18.65 6.65
N GLY A 136 -15.88 17.34 6.41
CA GLY A 136 -14.71 16.71 5.80
C GLY A 136 -14.47 17.17 4.37
N SER A 137 -15.52 17.39 3.57
CA SER A 137 -15.43 17.95 2.22
C SER A 137 -14.86 19.37 2.24
N ASP A 138 -15.27 20.19 3.20
CA ASP A 138 -14.76 21.55 3.32
C ASP A 138 -13.27 21.57 3.69
N ILE A 139 -12.79 20.67 4.56
CA ILE A 139 -11.35 20.50 4.80
C ILE A 139 -10.61 20.07 3.53
N LYS A 140 -11.14 19.11 2.76
CA LYS A 140 -10.51 18.66 1.50
C LYS A 140 -10.31 19.80 0.51
N LYS A 141 -11.27 20.73 0.44
CA LYS A 141 -11.18 21.93 -0.40
C LYS A 141 -10.07 22.87 0.06
N LEU A 142 -9.85 22.98 1.37
CA LEU A 142 -8.85 23.86 1.98
C LEU A 142 -7.42 23.27 1.99
N SER A 143 -7.24 21.96 1.79
CA SER A 143 -5.98 21.23 2.04
C SER A 143 -5.32 20.53 0.83
N LEU A 144 -5.64 20.90 -0.42
CA LEU A 144 -5.05 20.36 -1.67
C LEU A 144 -4.76 18.84 -1.66
N GLY A 145 -5.82 18.02 -1.51
CA GLY A 145 -5.83 16.65 -2.07
C GLY A 145 -5.64 15.46 -1.13
N SER A 146 -5.75 15.60 0.19
CA SER A 146 -5.78 14.45 1.11
C SER A 146 -7.21 13.89 1.29
N ILE A 147 -7.34 12.56 1.39
CA ILE A 147 -8.62 11.90 1.70
C ILE A 147 -8.88 12.04 3.22
N PHE A 148 -9.67 13.02 3.66
CA PHE A 148 -10.06 13.19 5.07
C PHE A 148 -11.55 12.94 5.31
N ASN A 149 -11.90 11.96 6.15
CA ASN A 149 -13.28 11.65 6.51
C ASN A 149 -13.39 11.66 8.04
N PRO A 150 -13.77 12.78 8.67
CA PRO A 150 -13.81 12.87 10.12
C PRO A 150 -14.85 11.89 10.69
N THR A 151 -14.51 11.27 11.80
CA THR A 151 -15.40 10.42 12.61
C THR A 151 -16.01 11.21 13.77
N VAL A 152 -15.44 12.37 14.08
CA VAL A 152 -15.95 13.34 15.04
C VAL A 152 -15.58 14.76 14.62
N ALA A 153 -16.42 15.72 14.95
CA ALA A 153 -16.04 17.12 14.95
C ALA A 153 -16.61 17.83 16.19
N GLU A 154 -15.86 18.75 16.77
CA GLU A 154 -16.34 19.67 17.80
C GLU A 154 -16.43 21.06 17.20
N ILE A 155 -17.62 21.66 17.21
CA ILE A 155 -17.84 23.05 16.79
C ILE A 155 -18.04 23.88 18.05
N ILE A 156 -17.24 24.93 18.21
CA ILE A 156 -17.27 25.83 19.37
C ILE A 156 -17.35 27.26 18.88
N THR A 157 -18.33 28.01 19.37
CA THR A 157 -18.53 29.41 19.00
C THR A 157 -18.57 30.27 20.25
N TRP A 158 -17.66 31.23 20.34
CA TRP A 158 -17.74 32.32 21.29
C TRP A 158 -18.51 33.43 20.59
N ASP A 159 -19.69 33.73 21.12
CA ASP A 159 -20.73 34.57 20.51
C ASP A 159 -20.95 35.82 21.36
N HIS A 160 -20.55 36.97 20.82
CA HIS A 160 -20.62 38.27 21.48
C HIS A 160 -20.03 38.27 22.91
N VAL A 161 -18.90 37.59 23.13
CA VAL A 161 -18.25 37.52 24.44
C VAL A 161 -17.48 38.82 24.73
N PRO A 162 -17.74 39.49 25.87
CA PRO A 162 -17.09 40.77 26.18
C PRO A 162 -15.74 40.55 26.87
N LEU A 163 -14.82 41.49 26.65
CA LEU A 163 -13.55 41.55 27.39
C LEU A 163 -13.80 41.96 28.85
N ASN A 164 -13.26 41.18 29.78
CA ASN A 164 -13.25 41.51 31.20
C ASN A 164 -12.16 42.55 31.48
N TRP A 165 -12.53 43.72 32.02
CA TRP A 165 -11.52 44.67 32.47
C TRP A 165 -12.02 45.57 33.60
N GLY A 166 -11.20 45.72 34.65
CA GLY A 166 -11.29 46.72 35.73
C GLY A 166 -12.22 46.41 36.92
N PRO A 167 -11.95 46.96 38.13
CA PRO A 167 -12.94 46.99 39.22
C PRO A 167 -14.09 47.98 38.91
N PRO A 168 -15.29 47.78 39.48
CA PRO A 168 -16.44 48.67 39.27
C PRO A 168 -16.08 50.14 39.57
N GLY A 169 -16.28 51.03 38.59
CA GLY A 169 -16.01 52.47 38.72
C GLY A 169 -14.66 52.96 38.18
N SER A 170 -13.83 52.07 37.62
CA SER A 170 -12.66 52.47 36.83
C SER A 170 -13.06 53.09 35.48
N LEU A 171 -12.27 54.03 34.93
CA LEU A 171 -12.38 54.52 33.52
C LEU A 171 -12.19 53.41 32.47
N TYR A 172 -11.93 52.22 32.95
CA TYR A 172 -11.46 51.03 32.28
C TYR A 172 -12.31 49.80 32.67
N TYR A 173 -13.53 50.02 33.18
CA TYR A 173 -14.49 48.98 33.52
C TYR A 173 -15.29 48.54 32.28
N ARG A 174 -15.06 47.32 31.78
CA ARG A 174 -15.59 46.73 30.53
C ARG A 174 -15.20 47.52 29.26
N ALA A 175 -14.51 46.88 28.32
CA ALA A 175 -14.19 47.53 27.05
C ALA A 175 -15.48 47.92 26.32
N SER A 176 -15.66 49.21 26.01
CA SER A 176 -16.83 49.73 25.31
C SER A 176 -16.42 50.82 24.32
N HIS A 177 -17.23 50.99 23.27
CA HIS A 177 -17.11 52.09 22.33
C HIS A 177 -18.43 52.86 22.26
N LEU A 178 -18.38 54.11 21.78
CA LEU A 178 -19.60 54.84 21.46
C LEU A 178 -20.12 54.33 20.12
N ASP A 179 -21.36 53.86 20.10
CA ASP A 179 -22.04 53.55 18.84
C ASP A 179 -22.02 54.81 17.94
N PRO A 180 -21.52 54.70 16.71
CA PRO A 180 -21.29 55.86 15.86
C PRO A 180 -22.59 56.61 15.50
N ILE A 181 -23.75 55.94 15.57
CA ILE A 181 -25.08 56.46 15.21
C ILE A 181 -25.82 56.96 16.44
N THR A 182 -25.95 56.13 17.48
CA THR A 182 -26.78 56.40 18.66
C THR A 182 -26.02 57.12 19.78
N LYS A 183 -24.67 57.18 19.70
CA LYS A 183 -23.78 57.78 20.70
C LYS A 183 -23.94 57.19 22.11
N THR A 184 -24.55 56.01 22.23
CA THR A 184 -24.59 55.26 23.49
C THR A 184 -23.35 54.40 23.62
N GLN A 185 -22.87 54.19 24.85
CA GLN A 185 -21.82 53.20 25.07
C GLN A 185 -22.35 51.80 24.78
N VAL A 186 -21.63 51.06 23.94
CA VAL A 186 -21.89 49.66 23.61
C VAL A 186 -20.66 48.87 23.99
N LEU A 187 -20.87 47.73 24.65
CA LEU A 187 -19.79 46.82 25.01
C LEU A 187 -19.11 46.27 23.76
N ASN A 188 -17.78 46.25 23.80
CA ASN A 188 -16.98 45.57 22.81
C ASN A 188 -17.11 44.07 23.06
N THR A 189 -17.64 43.37 22.07
CA THR A 189 -17.88 41.93 22.14
C THR A 189 -17.26 41.25 20.94
N ASP A 190 -16.67 40.08 21.18
CA ASP A 190 -15.98 39.30 20.17
C ASP A 190 -16.83 38.11 19.74
N THR A 191 -16.83 37.82 18.43
CA THR A 191 -17.43 36.59 17.91
C THR A 191 -16.46 35.84 17.01
N PHE A 192 -16.16 34.59 17.38
CA PHE A 192 -15.24 33.71 16.67
C PHE A 192 -15.62 32.24 16.88
N GLN A 193 -15.20 31.39 15.94
CA GLN A 193 -15.56 29.98 15.92
C GLN A 193 -14.33 29.09 15.71
N MET A 194 -14.25 27.99 16.45
CA MET A 194 -13.31 26.90 16.24
C MET A 194 -14.05 25.64 15.83
N ILE A 195 -13.49 24.92 14.86
CA ILE A 195 -13.94 23.59 14.46
C ILE A 195 -12.76 22.65 14.59
N LEU A 196 -12.85 21.70 15.52
CA LEU A 196 -11.88 20.62 15.68
C LEU A 196 -12.45 19.35 15.05
N LEU A 197 -11.91 18.92 13.92
CA LEU A 197 -12.33 17.68 13.25
C LEU A 197 -11.30 16.60 13.53
N SER A 198 -11.73 15.37 13.75
CA SER A 198 -10.83 14.22 13.88
C SER A 198 -11.40 12.97 13.25
N ASP A 199 -10.53 12.12 12.71
CA ASP A 199 -10.88 10.76 12.29
C ASP A 199 -10.31 9.68 13.24
N GLY A 200 -9.74 10.09 14.38
CA GLY A 200 -9.04 9.21 15.33
C GLY A 200 -7.54 9.08 15.07
N MET A 201 -7.05 9.53 13.91
CA MET A 201 -5.62 9.54 13.56
C MET A 201 -5.11 10.92 13.17
N ARG A 202 -5.96 11.72 12.51
CA ARG A 202 -5.69 13.06 12.02
C ARG A 202 -6.69 14.00 12.65
N SER A 203 -6.22 15.16 13.10
CA SER A 203 -7.11 16.23 13.52
C SER A 203 -6.75 17.56 12.88
N TYR A 204 -7.78 18.34 12.58
CA TYR A 204 -7.66 19.68 12.02
C TYR A 204 -8.40 20.67 12.91
N ALA A 205 -7.80 21.81 13.19
CA ALA A 205 -8.49 22.93 13.81
C ALA A 205 -8.70 24.02 12.75
N VAL A 206 -9.94 24.47 12.60
CA VAL A 206 -10.29 25.60 11.75
C VAL A 206 -10.75 26.74 12.62
N PHE A 207 -10.08 27.88 12.53
CA PHE A 207 -10.48 29.12 13.18
C PHE A 207 -11.20 30.00 12.17
N LYS A 208 -12.28 30.63 12.62
CA LYS A 208 -13.09 31.54 11.83
C LYS A 208 -13.29 32.83 12.62
N TYR A 209 -13.16 33.96 11.95
CA TYR A 209 -13.28 35.30 12.50
C TYR A 209 -14.19 36.18 11.62
N LEU A 210 -14.94 37.10 12.23
CA LEU A 210 -15.71 38.11 11.49
C LEU A 210 -14.87 39.36 11.22
N ASP A 211 -14.93 39.89 9.99
CA ASP A 211 -14.23 41.11 9.57
C ASP A 211 -14.59 42.34 10.43
N GLN A 212 -15.83 42.39 10.94
CA GLN A 212 -16.30 43.41 11.88
C GLN A 212 -16.92 42.74 13.10
N GLY A 213 -16.12 42.59 14.17
CA GLY A 213 -16.57 41.95 15.41
C GLY A 213 -15.46 41.38 16.29
N MET A 214 -14.22 41.85 16.14
CA MET A 214 -13.11 41.50 17.02
C MET A 214 -12.45 42.77 17.57
N TRP A 215 -12.23 42.80 18.88
CA TRP A 215 -11.72 43.92 19.67
C TRP A 215 -10.52 43.47 20.50
N ALA A 216 -9.51 44.33 20.63
CA ALA A 216 -8.44 44.13 21.62
C ALA A 216 -8.81 44.80 22.95
N ALA A 217 -8.27 44.29 24.05
CA ALA A 217 -8.29 45.02 25.33
C ALA A 217 -7.58 46.39 25.20
N PHE A 218 -7.94 47.35 26.06
CA PHE A 218 -7.31 48.68 26.13
C PHE A 218 -6.33 48.80 27.31
N GLY A 219 -5.43 47.85 27.46
CA GLY A 219 -4.31 47.91 28.39
C GLY A 219 -3.59 46.57 28.41
N ALA A 220 -2.26 46.59 28.34
CA ALA A 220 -1.50 45.35 28.42
C ALA A 220 -1.52 44.79 29.85
N TYR A 221 -1.64 43.47 30.01
CA TYR A 221 -1.38 42.79 31.29
C TYR A 221 0.07 43.05 31.73
N ALA A 222 0.42 42.68 32.96
CA ALA A 222 1.79 42.82 33.48
C ALA A 222 2.86 42.14 32.59
N ASN A 223 2.45 41.19 31.74
CA ASN A 223 3.29 40.49 30.76
C ASN A 223 3.33 41.16 29.37
N GLY A 224 2.67 42.31 29.16
CA GLY A 224 2.67 43.04 27.89
C GLY A 224 1.63 42.57 26.85
N LEU A 225 0.84 41.54 27.14
CA LEU A 225 -0.16 40.99 26.21
C LEU A 225 -1.53 41.66 26.38
N TYR A 226 -2.34 41.65 25.33
CA TYR A 226 -3.76 42.02 25.38
C TYR A 226 -4.66 40.80 25.12
N ALA A 227 -4.25 39.96 24.18
CA ALA A 227 -4.80 38.66 23.86
C ALA A 227 -3.73 37.85 23.10
N ASN A 228 -3.92 36.55 22.99
CA ASN A 228 -3.05 35.65 22.24
C ASN A 228 -3.89 34.67 21.40
N TYR A 229 -3.32 34.07 20.37
CA TYR A 229 -3.96 32.98 19.64
C TYR A 229 -2.88 32.01 19.13
N GLY A 230 -3.21 30.73 18.99
CA GLY A 230 -2.27 29.67 18.65
C GLY A 230 -2.54 28.38 19.42
N TYR A 231 -1.52 27.55 19.61
CA TYR A 231 -1.64 26.28 20.35
C TYR A 231 -0.28 25.85 20.93
N GLN A 232 -0.29 24.99 21.95
CA GLN A 232 0.92 24.37 22.52
C GLN A 232 0.64 22.95 23.05
N ASP A 233 1.69 22.14 23.20
CA ASP A 233 1.64 20.72 23.56
C ASP A 233 1.68 20.46 25.08
N GLY A 234 1.95 21.48 25.91
CA GLY A 234 2.07 21.36 27.36
C GLY A 234 3.40 20.79 27.88
N TYR A 235 4.37 20.45 27.01
CA TYR A 235 5.68 19.89 27.39
C TYR A 235 6.85 20.88 27.17
N GLY A 236 6.54 22.14 26.86
CA GLY A 236 7.54 23.19 26.67
C GLY A 236 8.22 23.18 25.30
N ASN A 237 7.73 22.37 24.34
CA ASN A 237 8.18 22.43 22.96
C ASN A 237 7.40 23.50 22.20
N ASN A 238 8.12 24.17 21.30
CA ASN A 238 7.65 25.31 20.53
C ASN A 238 7.48 24.88 19.07
N TYR A 239 6.24 24.70 18.59
CA TYR A 239 6.01 24.36 17.18
C TYR A 239 5.78 25.65 16.39
N ASN A 240 6.92 26.32 16.17
CA ASN A 240 7.06 27.57 15.44
C ASN A 240 6.95 27.34 13.93
N GLY A 241 5.74 27.48 13.39
CA GLY A 241 5.53 27.51 11.95
C GLY A 241 6.14 28.78 11.33
N GLN A 242 7.24 28.64 10.59
CA GLN A 242 7.66 29.70 9.65
C GLN A 242 6.56 29.87 8.58
N GLY A 243 5.82 30.98 8.68
CA GLY A 243 4.79 31.33 7.71
C GLY A 243 3.62 32.14 8.27
N GLY A 244 3.90 33.24 8.97
CA GLY A 244 2.97 34.38 8.98
C GLY A 244 1.84 34.44 10.01
N LEU A 245 1.73 33.48 10.93
CA LEU A 245 1.04 33.70 12.22
C LEU A 245 1.83 32.98 13.31
N SER A 246 2.98 33.58 13.64
CA SER A 246 3.56 33.54 14.99
C SER A 246 2.46 33.80 16.03
N SER A 247 2.69 33.62 17.31
CA SER A 247 1.92 34.39 18.30
C SER A 247 1.96 35.87 17.90
N TYR A 248 0.99 36.35 17.11
CA TYR A 248 0.86 37.76 16.83
C TYR A 248 0.31 38.25 18.14
N MET A 249 1.24 38.72 18.96
CA MET A 249 0.94 39.60 20.05
C MET A 249 0.00 40.63 19.45
N VAL A 250 -1.23 40.64 19.92
CA VAL A 250 -2.05 41.78 19.58
C VAL A 250 -1.68 42.87 20.53
N THR A 251 -0.68 43.64 20.12
CA THR A 251 -0.17 44.81 20.82
C THR A 251 -1.00 46.06 20.53
N ASN A 252 -1.90 46.01 19.52
CA ASN A 252 -2.85 47.08 19.14
C ASN A 252 -3.99 46.55 18.22
N LEU A 253 -5.14 47.23 18.20
CA LEU A 253 -6.36 46.98 17.40
C LEU A 253 -6.11 46.72 15.90
N ASN A 254 -5.11 47.36 15.30
CA ASN A 254 -4.79 47.19 13.88
C ASN A 254 -4.42 45.73 13.52
N ASN A 255 -3.83 44.97 14.45
CA ASN A 255 -3.45 43.58 14.20
C ASN A 255 -4.68 42.64 14.11
N PHE A 256 -5.77 42.92 14.83
CA PHE A 256 -7.01 42.11 14.73
C PHE A 256 -7.78 42.33 13.44
N SER A 257 -7.84 43.58 12.97
CA SER A 257 -8.44 43.89 11.67
C SER A 257 -7.74 43.15 10.51
N ASN A 258 -6.48 42.75 10.69
CA ASN A 258 -5.73 41.96 9.71
C ASN A 258 -6.03 40.46 9.82
N ILE A 259 -6.31 39.92 11.01
CA ILE A 259 -6.64 38.50 11.19
C ILE A 259 -7.98 38.18 10.50
N ALA A 260 -9.00 39.03 10.69
CA ALA A 260 -10.29 38.80 10.06
C ALA A 260 -10.29 39.03 8.53
N LYS A 261 -9.28 39.71 7.99
CA LYS A 261 -9.04 39.90 6.54
C LYS A 261 -8.07 38.88 5.93
N GLY A 262 -7.30 38.20 6.77
CA GLY A 262 -6.29 37.24 6.35
C GLY A 262 -6.82 35.82 6.22
N SER A 263 -5.99 34.92 5.70
CA SER A 263 -6.28 33.49 5.54
C SER A 263 -4.98 32.72 5.32
N ASN A 264 -4.87 31.50 5.86
CA ASN A 264 -3.83 30.54 5.48
C ASN A 264 -4.36 29.39 4.61
N THR A 265 -5.57 29.51 4.07
CA THR A 265 -6.21 28.46 3.25
C THR A 265 -6.16 28.76 1.76
N ALA A 266 -6.31 27.73 0.91
CA ALA A 266 -6.44 27.87 -0.55
C ALA A 266 -7.67 27.08 -1.05
N PRO A 267 -8.67 27.72 -1.70
CA PRO A 267 -8.76 29.15 -2.00
C PRO A 267 -8.86 29.99 -0.72
N ALA A 268 -8.26 31.18 -0.75
CA ALA A 268 -8.23 32.06 0.42
C ALA A 268 -9.64 32.54 0.77
N THR A 269 -10.07 32.22 1.99
CA THR A 269 -11.35 32.68 2.55
C THR A 269 -11.04 33.59 3.72
N ALA A 270 -11.34 34.89 3.60
CA ALA A 270 -11.03 35.89 4.63
C ALA A 270 -11.54 35.44 6.01
N GLY A 271 -10.71 35.64 7.03
CA GLY A 271 -10.99 35.27 8.42
C GLY A 271 -10.97 33.76 8.67
N THR A 272 -10.55 32.92 7.71
CA THR A 272 -10.49 31.46 7.88
C THR A 272 -9.04 30.97 7.93
N TYR A 273 -8.71 30.25 9.01
CA TYR A 273 -7.40 29.64 9.21
C TYR A 273 -7.55 28.16 9.55
N ALA A 274 -6.81 27.29 8.88
CA ALA A 274 -6.81 25.86 9.15
C ALA A 274 -5.43 25.40 9.63
N TYR A 275 -5.40 24.47 10.57
CA TYR A 275 -4.18 23.94 11.18
C TYR A 275 -4.26 22.42 11.28
N TYR A 276 -3.13 21.75 11.07
CA TYR A 276 -3.04 20.31 11.30
C TYR A 276 -2.56 20.07 12.72
N MET A 277 -3.47 19.58 13.56
CA MET A 277 -3.31 19.48 15.01
C MET A 277 -2.56 18.20 15.42
N ALA A 278 -2.31 17.35 14.42
CA ALA A 278 -1.30 16.32 14.39
C ALA A 278 0.00 16.81 15.04
N SER A 279 0.85 17.41 14.21
CA SER A 279 2.27 17.74 14.44
C SER A 279 2.55 19.15 14.96
N GLY A 280 1.51 19.97 15.13
CA GLY A 280 1.68 21.41 15.37
C GLY A 280 2.07 22.20 14.13
N ASP A 281 1.96 21.62 12.94
CA ASP A 281 2.27 22.29 11.68
C ASP A 281 1.11 23.19 11.20
N VAL A 282 1.45 24.41 10.78
CA VAL A 282 0.54 25.26 10.00
C VAL A 282 0.22 24.56 8.68
N LEU A 283 -1.05 24.47 8.29
CA LEU A 283 -1.41 24.17 6.90
C LEU A 283 -0.98 25.36 6.05
N ASN A 284 0.28 25.39 5.63
CA ASN A 284 0.74 26.35 4.65
C ASN A 284 0.36 25.79 3.26
N PRO A 285 -0.49 26.46 2.46
CA PRO A 285 -0.59 26.17 1.04
C PRO A 285 0.83 26.34 0.50
N MET A 286 1.31 25.35 -0.24
CA MET A 286 2.64 25.26 -0.88
C MET A 286 3.21 26.62 -1.37
N THR A 287 3.73 27.45 -0.48
CA THR A 287 4.36 28.74 -0.82
C THR A 287 5.88 28.61 -0.85
N ASN A 288 6.42 27.56 -0.24
CA ASN A 288 7.84 27.21 -0.33
C ASN A 288 8.03 25.88 -1.07
N ALA A 289 7.45 25.73 -2.27
CA ALA A 289 7.93 24.70 -3.19
C ALA A 289 9.31 25.15 -3.66
N TYR A 290 10.38 24.60 -3.07
CA TYR A 290 11.72 24.85 -3.59
C TYR A 290 11.82 24.19 -4.97
N THR A 291 11.74 24.98 -6.03
CA THR A 291 12.10 24.56 -7.39
C THR A 291 13.61 24.62 -7.52
N TRP A 292 14.25 23.46 -7.58
CA TRP A 292 15.68 23.39 -7.77
C TRP A 292 16.03 23.66 -9.25
N GLY A 293 16.84 24.71 -9.48
CA GLY A 293 17.07 25.31 -10.80
C GLY A 293 18.15 24.68 -11.69
N GLY A 294 18.78 23.55 -11.32
CA GLY A 294 19.80 22.87 -12.15
C GLY A 294 21.23 22.88 -11.58
N GLY A 295 22.07 21.90 -11.99
CA GLY A 295 23.54 21.83 -11.76
C GLY A 295 24.05 20.68 -10.86
N SER A 296 25.35 20.44 -10.79
CA SER A 296 25.97 19.66 -9.69
C SER A 296 26.36 20.63 -8.57
N GLY A 297 25.87 20.42 -7.34
CA GLY A 297 26.15 21.35 -6.24
C GLY A 297 25.97 20.73 -4.86
N ASN A 298 26.85 21.10 -3.93
CA ASN A 298 26.66 20.85 -2.51
C ASN A 298 25.53 21.75 -2.01
N TRP A 299 24.39 21.17 -1.64
CA TRP A 299 23.35 21.92 -0.95
C TRP A 299 23.62 21.83 0.55
N ALA A 300 23.97 22.97 1.17
CA ALA A 300 24.35 23.05 2.58
C ALA A 300 23.19 23.53 3.49
N GLY A 301 21.95 23.47 3.03
CA GLY A 301 20.77 23.83 3.82
C GLY A 301 20.10 22.61 4.45
N THR A 302 19.62 22.76 5.69
CA THR A 302 18.67 21.83 6.31
C THR A 302 17.45 21.71 5.39
N PHE A 303 17.02 20.49 5.07
CA PHE A 303 15.81 20.21 4.29
C PHE A 303 14.57 20.64 5.12
N GLY A 304 14.29 21.95 5.17
CA GLY A 304 13.10 22.51 5.80
C GLY A 304 11.90 22.43 4.86
N VAL A 305 11.56 21.23 4.40
CA VAL A 305 10.51 20.98 3.39
C VAL A 305 9.14 20.78 4.04
N ASN A 306 8.81 21.71 4.94
CA ASN A 306 7.44 21.91 5.42
C ASN A 306 6.46 22.21 4.25
N GLY A 307 6.97 22.53 3.04
CA GLY A 307 6.18 22.79 1.83
C GLY A 307 6.40 21.85 0.61
N GLY A 308 7.31 20.86 0.70
CA GLY A 308 7.70 19.99 -0.43
C GLY A 308 8.70 20.60 -1.43
N ALA A 309 9.30 19.78 -2.29
CA ALA A 309 10.29 20.17 -3.30
C ALA A 309 9.97 19.59 -4.69
N THR A 310 10.24 20.34 -5.76
CA THR A 310 10.03 19.90 -7.15
C THR A 310 11.33 20.01 -7.95
N PHE A 311 11.72 18.91 -8.60
CA PHE A 311 12.93 18.80 -9.42
C PHE A 311 12.52 18.59 -10.89
N GLY A 312 12.84 19.54 -11.77
CA GLY A 312 12.56 19.45 -13.21
C GLY A 312 13.55 20.19 -14.11
N GLY A 313 14.68 20.65 -13.55
CA GLY A 313 15.76 21.33 -14.27
C GLY A 313 16.85 20.37 -14.77
N THR A 314 18.08 20.88 -14.92
CA THR A 314 19.24 20.08 -15.38
C THR A 314 19.61 18.99 -14.36
N PRO A 315 19.63 17.70 -14.72
CA PRO A 315 19.90 16.61 -13.78
C PRO A 315 21.25 16.74 -13.06
N GLY A 316 21.33 16.20 -11.84
CA GLY A 316 22.54 16.27 -11.03
C GLY A 316 22.44 15.54 -9.69
N THR A 317 23.53 15.60 -8.91
CA THR A 317 23.59 15.03 -7.56
C THR A 317 23.11 16.04 -6.52
N VAL A 318 22.22 15.59 -5.63
CA VAL A 318 21.67 16.32 -4.49
C VAL A 318 22.15 15.63 -3.21
N THR A 319 22.96 16.31 -2.41
CA THR A 319 23.52 15.77 -1.16
C THR A 319 22.76 16.32 0.05
N LEU A 320 22.26 15.44 0.91
CA LEU A 320 21.68 15.79 2.21
C LEU A 320 22.77 15.94 3.27
N SER A 321 22.99 17.16 3.75
CA SER A 321 23.96 17.48 4.79
C SER A 321 23.47 17.21 6.22
N ALA A 322 22.15 17.10 6.43
CA ALA A 322 21.50 16.74 7.70
C ALA A 322 20.26 15.87 7.44
N ALA A 323 19.70 15.26 8.49
CA ALA A 323 18.39 14.59 8.40
C ALA A 323 17.30 15.61 7.99
N GLY A 324 16.39 15.18 7.12
CA GLY A 324 15.38 16.04 6.51
C GLY A 324 14.01 15.39 6.49
N PHE A 325 12.97 16.15 6.85
CA PHE A 325 11.57 15.71 6.83
C PHE A 325 10.81 16.46 5.75
N GLY A 326 10.30 15.79 4.71
CA GLY A 326 9.58 16.42 3.59
C GLY A 326 8.19 15.91 3.28
N ARG A 327 7.23 16.83 3.20
CA ARG A 327 5.83 16.51 2.87
C ARG A 327 5.65 15.98 1.44
N ARG A 328 6.43 16.45 0.48
CA ARG A 328 6.40 15.96 -0.90
C ARG A 328 7.73 16.17 -1.62
N LEU A 329 8.23 15.14 -2.29
CA LEU A 329 9.27 15.25 -3.30
C LEU A 329 8.66 14.95 -4.67
N ALA A 330 8.66 15.91 -5.57
CA ALA A 330 8.24 15.72 -6.96
C ALA A 330 9.46 15.73 -7.88
N VAL A 331 9.61 14.71 -8.72
CA VAL A 331 10.69 14.64 -9.72
C VAL A 331 10.09 14.45 -11.11
N ASN A 332 10.34 15.43 -11.97
CA ASN A 332 9.70 15.57 -13.29
C ASN A 332 10.62 15.23 -14.46
N SER A 333 11.92 15.00 -14.22
CA SER A 333 12.88 14.58 -15.23
C SER A 333 13.87 13.55 -14.67
N SER A 334 14.41 12.68 -15.53
CA SER A 334 15.37 11.63 -15.14
C SER A 334 16.76 12.20 -14.83
N GLY A 335 17.56 11.41 -14.10
CA GLY A 335 19.00 11.66 -13.91
C GLY A 335 19.38 12.36 -12.61
N TYR A 336 18.42 12.51 -11.69
CA TYR A 336 18.70 12.97 -10.33
C TYR A 336 19.29 11.86 -9.47
N THR A 337 20.35 12.19 -8.73
CA THR A 337 20.94 11.30 -7.72
C THR A 337 20.84 11.96 -6.35
N PHE A 338 20.11 11.36 -5.43
CA PHE A 338 20.05 11.78 -4.03
C PHE A 338 21.08 10.98 -3.22
N THR A 339 21.88 11.65 -2.41
CA THR A 339 22.89 11.04 -1.53
C THR A 339 22.88 11.71 -0.16
N SER A 340 23.46 11.06 0.85
CA SER A 340 23.62 11.62 2.19
C SER A 340 25.08 11.84 2.52
N ALA A 341 25.38 12.95 3.21
CA ALA A 341 26.72 13.24 3.72
C ALA A 341 27.12 12.31 4.88
N SER A 342 26.14 11.72 5.57
CA SER A 342 26.36 10.75 6.64
C SER A 342 25.24 9.70 6.69
N ALA A 343 25.50 8.52 7.29
CA ALA A 343 24.49 7.49 7.51
C ALA A 343 23.41 7.88 8.54
N ALA A 344 23.66 8.91 9.35
CA ALA A 344 22.66 9.46 10.28
C ALA A 344 21.64 10.36 9.57
N ASN A 345 21.94 10.80 8.34
CA ASN A 345 21.06 11.67 7.58
C ASN A 345 20.05 10.80 6.83
N SER A 346 18.84 10.69 7.38
CA SER A 346 17.70 10.08 6.71
C SER A 346 16.86 11.13 5.97
N LEU A 347 16.22 10.69 4.90
CA LEU A 347 15.18 11.43 4.21
C LEU A 347 13.84 10.77 4.52
N GLN A 348 12.98 11.49 5.21
CA GLN A 348 11.61 11.05 5.48
C GLN A 348 10.68 11.77 4.50
N LEU A 349 9.86 11.01 3.76
CA LEU A 349 8.92 11.58 2.78
C LEU A 349 7.50 11.08 3.01
N ASP A 350 6.52 11.98 3.03
CA ASP A 350 5.10 11.60 3.02
C ASP A 350 4.63 11.20 1.60
N ASN A 351 5.26 11.77 0.56
CA ASN A 351 4.93 11.49 -0.84
C ASN A 351 6.16 11.70 -1.74
N LEU A 352 6.49 10.72 -2.58
CA LEU A 352 7.45 10.85 -3.68
C LEU A 352 6.71 10.67 -5.01
N GLN A 353 6.39 11.81 -5.63
CA GLN A 353 5.75 11.84 -6.93
C GLN A 353 6.80 11.83 -8.04
N VAL A 354 6.71 10.85 -8.92
CA VAL A 354 7.59 10.74 -10.09
C VAL A 354 6.74 10.91 -11.35
N ALA A 355 7.01 11.94 -12.15
CA ALA A 355 6.07 12.44 -13.16
C ALA A 355 5.66 11.42 -14.22
N THR A 356 6.54 10.48 -14.57
CA THR A 356 6.25 9.42 -15.55
C THR A 356 6.83 8.08 -15.13
N PRO A 357 6.28 6.94 -15.62
CA PRO A 357 6.84 5.61 -15.38
C PRO A 357 8.31 5.45 -15.79
N ASP A 358 8.75 6.19 -16.80
CA ASP A 358 10.13 6.14 -17.32
C ASP A 358 11.11 7.07 -16.60
N THR A 359 10.59 7.95 -15.73
CA THR A 359 11.46 8.88 -14.99
C THR A 359 12.32 8.07 -14.00
N ALA A 360 13.64 8.20 -14.13
CA ALA A 360 14.62 7.43 -13.37
C ALA A 360 15.34 8.30 -12.33
N ILE A 361 15.32 7.84 -11.08
CA ILE A 361 15.89 8.51 -9.91
C ILE A 361 16.82 7.54 -9.20
N THR A 362 17.96 8.03 -8.71
CA THR A 362 18.92 7.23 -7.93
C THR A 362 19.01 7.72 -6.50
N PHE A 363 19.00 6.81 -5.53
CA PHE A 363 19.38 7.00 -4.14
C PHE A 363 20.69 6.24 -3.89
N ALA A 364 21.72 6.94 -3.43
CA ALA A 364 23.08 6.43 -3.34
C ALA A 364 23.73 6.71 -1.98
N GLY A 365 24.94 6.21 -1.76
CA GLY A 365 25.66 6.35 -0.50
C GLY A 365 24.98 5.62 0.67
N ASN A 366 24.81 6.32 1.79
CA ASN A 366 24.17 5.78 3.00
C ASN A 366 22.76 6.37 3.19
N MET A 367 22.08 6.69 2.10
CA MET A 367 20.73 7.28 2.13
C MET A 367 19.72 6.30 2.74
N VAL A 368 19.01 6.74 3.76
CA VAL A 368 17.82 6.03 4.26
C VAL A 368 16.59 6.80 3.84
N LEU A 369 15.78 6.23 2.95
CA LEU A 369 14.46 6.73 2.61
C LEU A 369 13.44 6.01 3.48
N LEU A 370 12.83 6.74 4.40
CA LEU A 370 11.70 6.24 5.18
C LEU A 370 10.40 6.70 4.53
N THR A 371 9.56 5.72 4.24
CA THR A 371 8.14 5.91 3.99
C THR A 371 7.43 5.59 5.31
N HIS A 372 6.50 6.42 5.74
CA HIS A 372 6.12 6.53 7.15
C HIS A 372 5.55 5.22 7.75
N ALA A 373 5.87 4.98 9.03
CA ALA A 373 4.99 4.44 10.08
C ALA A 373 5.73 4.69 11.39
N GLY A 374 5.07 5.38 12.31
CA GLY A 374 5.68 6.06 13.44
C GLY A 374 6.62 5.20 14.30
N ASP A 375 7.75 5.81 14.66
CA ASP A 375 8.24 5.72 16.03
C ASP A 375 7.92 7.08 16.68
N GLY A 376 6.73 7.22 17.27
CA GLY A 376 6.39 8.33 18.19
C GLY A 376 5.98 9.69 17.59
N GLY A 377 5.67 9.80 16.30
CA GLY A 377 5.16 11.06 15.74
C GLY A 377 4.88 11.02 14.24
N PHE A 378 3.65 11.38 13.89
CA PHE A 378 3.17 11.98 12.64
C PHE A 378 3.35 11.29 11.27
N ILE A 379 2.15 10.99 10.72
CA ILE A 379 1.72 10.90 9.31
C ILE A 379 1.44 9.48 8.79
N ASN A 380 0.35 8.86 9.28
CA ASN A 380 -0.45 7.94 8.46
C ASN A 380 -1.11 8.74 7.32
N ASN A 381 -0.31 9.07 6.31
CA ASN A 381 -0.79 9.32 4.97
C ASN A 381 -0.21 8.23 4.08
N VAL A 382 -0.70 7.01 4.30
CA VAL A 382 -0.92 6.10 3.18
C VAL A 382 -1.91 6.81 2.25
N GLN A 383 -1.40 7.65 1.36
CA GLN A 383 -1.89 7.52 0.00
C GLN A 383 -1.39 6.14 -0.44
N THR A 384 -2.30 5.23 -0.74
CA THR A 384 -1.96 4.12 -1.63
C THR A 384 -1.16 4.70 -2.80
N GLY A 385 0.13 4.36 -2.88
CA GLY A 385 1.04 4.92 -3.87
C GLY A 385 1.86 6.13 -3.46
N THR A 386 2.44 6.15 -2.26
CA THR A 386 3.59 7.04 -1.93
C THR A 386 4.68 7.01 -3.02
N LEU A 387 4.85 5.86 -3.68
CA LEU A 387 5.65 5.67 -4.89
C LEU A 387 4.72 5.13 -6.00
N THR A 388 4.06 6.02 -6.75
CA THR A 388 3.06 5.66 -7.78
C THR A 388 3.63 5.24 -9.14
N SER A 389 4.90 5.55 -9.41
CA SER A 389 5.48 5.52 -10.76
C SER A 389 6.99 5.73 -10.73
N GLY A 390 7.66 5.40 -11.85
CA GLY A 390 9.07 5.70 -12.06
C GLY A 390 10.01 4.55 -11.70
N LYS A 391 11.26 4.70 -12.12
CA LYS A 391 12.37 3.78 -11.82
C LYS A 391 13.19 4.35 -10.67
N LEU A 392 13.13 3.69 -9.52
CA LEU A 392 13.78 4.10 -8.29
C LEU A 392 14.96 3.15 -8.04
N THR A 393 16.16 3.63 -8.34
CA THR A 393 17.39 2.87 -8.13
C THR A 393 17.97 3.18 -6.76
N PHE A 394 18.12 2.17 -5.91
CA PHE A 394 18.86 2.23 -4.66
C PHE A 394 20.19 1.51 -4.85
N THR A 395 21.29 2.18 -4.53
CA THR A 395 22.65 1.64 -4.67
C THR A 395 23.49 1.91 -3.42
N ASP A 396 24.73 1.43 -3.41
CA ASP A 396 25.67 1.48 -2.29
C ASP A 396 25.06 0.84 -1.04
N ASN A 397 24.88 1.57 0.07
CA ASN A 397 24.27 1.09 1.30
C ASN A 397 22.90 1.73 1.56
N SER A 398 22.25 2.25 0.51
CA SER A 398 20.97 2.94 0.68
C SER A 398 19.84 1.99 1.06
N ILE A 399 18.87 2.49 1.83
CA ILE A 399 17.78 1.69 2.39
C ILE A 399 16.45 2.37 2.07
N LEU A 400 15.53 1.64 1.45
CA LEU A 400 14.12 1.96 1.40
C LEU A 400 13.40 1.22 2.54
N VAL A 401 12.82 1.96 3.47
CA VAL A 401 12.01 1.40 4.56
C VAL A 401 10.53 1.59 4.22
N ALA A 402 9.84 0.49 3.90
CA ALA A 402 8.43 0.45 3.54
C ALA A 402 7.59 0.15 4.78
N ARG A 403 7.18 1.18 5.52
CA ARG A 403 6.49 1.00 6.80
C ARG A 403 4.97 1.09 6.71
N ASP A 404 4.44 1.46 5.55
CA ASP A 404 3.02 1.75 5.32
C ASP A 404 2.42 0.81 4.26
N ALA A 405 1.14 0.45 4.40
CA ALA A 405 0.51 -0.46 3.44
C ALA A 405 0.37 0.24 2.08
N GLY A 406 0.74 -0.41 0.99
CA GLY A 406 0.70 0.19 -0.35
C GLY A 406 1.67 1.36 -0.56
N THR A 407 2.71 1.52 0.28
CA THR A 407 3.81 2.46 0.08
C THR A 407 4.31 2.43 -1.37
N VAL A 408 4.62 1.24 -1.89
CA VAL A 408 5.10 1.05 -3.26
C VAL A 408 3.92 0.61 -4.12
N THR A 409 3.37 1.50 -4.94
CA THR A 409 2.25 1.20 -5.85
C THR A 409 2.63 1.46 -7.30
N GLY A 410 3.13 0.45 -8.02
CA GLY A 410 3.40 0.58 -9.46
C GLY A 410 4.77 1.18 -9.81
N ALA A 411 5.62 1.49 -8.82
CA ALA A 411 7.00 1.87 -9.07
C ALA A 411 7.89 0.65 -9.37
N ASP A 412 8.93 0.90 -10.16
CA ASP A 412 10.01 -0.05 -10.44
C ASP A 412 11.15 0.19 -9.43
N ILE A 413 11.25 -0.68 -8.43
CA ILE A 413 12.34 -0.63 -7.45
C ILE A 413 13.53 -1.44 -7.99
N ILE A 414 14.69 -0.79 -8.11
CA ILE A 414 15.93 -1.41 -8.55
C ILE A 414 16.93 -1.38 -7.40
N LEU A 415 17.36 -2.54 -6.90
CA LEU A 415 18.35 -2.64 -5.83
C LEU A 415 19.71 -3.04 -6.41
N LYS A 416 20.77 -2.32 -6.03
CA LYS A 416 22.16 -2.56 -6.42
C LYS A 416 23.07 -2.62 -5.20
N LYS A 417 24.25 -3.22 -5.33
CA LYS A 417 25.27 -3.29 -4.27
C LYS A 417 24.69 -3.86 -2.97
N ASN A 418 24.77 -3.11 -1.87
CA ASN A 418 24.26 -3.49 -0.55
C ASN A 418 22.91 -2.83 -0.25
N ALA A 419 22.26 -2.23 -1.24
CA ALA A 419 21.01 -1.51 -1.03
C ALA A 419 19.90 -2.45 -0.54
N GLN A 420 18.99 -1.92 0.27
CA GLN A 420 17.94 -2.72 0.90
C GLN A 420 16.55 -2.15 0.68
N LEU A 421 15.58 -3.04 0.49
CA LEU A 421 14.17 -2.79 0.73
C LEU A 421 13.75 -3.55 1.99
N GLN A 422 13.25 -2.83 3.00
CA GLN A 422 12.82 -3.40 4.27
C GLN A 422 11.31 -3.23 4.45
N ILE A 423 10.60 -4.34 4.64
CA ILE A 423 9.15 -4.35 4.85
C ILE A 423 8.86 -4.22 6.34
N TYR A 424 8.11 -3.20 6.74
CA TYR A 424 7.74 -2.91 8.13
C TYR A 424 6.24 -2.98 8.38
N THR A 425 5.43 -3.14 7.33
CA THR A 425 4.01 -3.52 7.44
C THR A 425 3.59 -4.51 6.35
N ALA A 426 2.50 -5.22 6.58
CA ALA A 426 1.95 -6.15 5.59
C ALA A 426 1.41 -5.38 4.37
N GLU A 427 1.58 -5.98 3.18
CA GLU A 427 1.14 -5.39 1.91
C GLU A 427 1.73 -3.99 1.63
N ALA A 428 2.96 -3.73 2.10
CA ALA A 428 3.65 -2.46 1.84
C ALA A 428 3.94 -2.22 0.34
N THR A 429 3.93 -3.29 -0.45
CA THR A 429 4.03 -3.26 -1.91
C THR A 429 2.76 -3.81 -2.55
N THR A 430 2.47 -3.36 -3.78
CA THR A 430 1.27 -3.78 -4.50
C THR A 430 1.56 -4.70 -5.68
N ARG A 431 0.48 -5.30 -6.21
CA ARG A 431 0.44 -6.12 -7.42
C ARG A 431 0.97 -5.44 -8.69
N LYS A 432 1.12 -4.11 -8.71
CA LYS A 432 1.66 -3.37 -9.86
C LYS A 432 3.15 -3.08 -9.74
N SER A 433 3.74 -3.31 -8.56
CA SER A 433 5.11 -2.90 -8.27
C SER A 433 6.10 -3.94 -8.78
N THR A 434 7.21 -3.46 -9.36
CA THR A 434 8.31 -4.31 -9.82
C THR A 434 9.46 -4.22 -8.83
N LEU A 435 10.07 -5.36 -8.52
CA LEU A 435 11.35 -5.43 -7.81
C LEU A 435 12.40 -6.07 -8.69
N THR A 436 13.47 -5.33 -9.00
CA THR A 436 14.62 -5.80 -9.76
C THR A 436 15.88 -5.76 -8.91
N PHE A 437 16.54 -6.91 -8.78
CA PHE A 437 17.87 -7.02 -8.20
C PHE A 437 18.92 -6.92 -9.31
N ASP A 438 19.77 -5.90 -9.28
CA ASP A 438 20.74 -5.62 -10.34
C ASP A 438 22.16 -5.68 -9.79
N ASN A 439 22.93 -6.68 -10.25
CA ASN A 439 24.32 -6.88 -9.82
C ASN A 439 25.36 -6.38 -10.83
N SER A 440 24.95 -5.64 -11.87
CA SER A 440 25.86 -5.07 -12.88
C SER A 440 26.96 -4.17 -12.29
N ALA A 441 26.69 -3.55 -11.13
CA ALA A 441 27.62 -2.69 -10.42
C ALA A 441 28.32 -3.35 -9.20
N GLY A 442 28.25 -4.69 -9.11
CA GLY A 442 28.69 -5.49 -7.97
C GLY A 442 27.63 -5.52 -6.86
N GLY A 443 27.31 -6.70 -6.32
CA GLY A 443 26.23 -6.90 -5.32
C GLY A 443 24.82 -6.61 -5.86
N GLY A 444 23.83 -7.43 -5.51
CA GLY A 444 22.48 -7.34 -6.09
C GLY A 444 21.41 -6.72 -5.19
N GLY A 445 21.76 -6.21 -4.00
CA GLY A 445 20.82 -5.70 -3.01
C GLY A 445 20.04 -6.78 -2.23
N THR A 446 19.20 -6.35 -1.29
CA THR A 446 18.44 -7.24 -0.39
C THR A 446 17.00 -6.77 -0.19
N LEU A 447 16.04 -7.69 -0.32
CA LEU A 447 14.70 -7.54 0.25
C LEU A 447 14.65 -8.24 1.61
N ASP A 448 14.26 -7.53 2.67
CA ASP A 448 14.00 -8.10 3.98
C ASP A 448 12.53 -7.97 4.35
N LEU A 449 11.86 -9.13 4.50
CA LEU A 449 10.43 -9.22 4.79
C LEU A 449 10.07 -8.99 6.26
N ARG A 450 11.02 -9.16 7.19
CA ARG A 450 10.84 -8.89 8.63
C ARG A 450 9.57 -9.51 9.27
N GLY A 451 9.15 -10.68 8.81
CA GLY A 451 8.00 -11.43 9.31
C GLY A 451 6.66 -10.99 8.73
N LEU A 452 6.67 -10.24 7.64
CA LEU A 452 5.48 -9.64 7.05
C LEU A 452 5.25 -10.12 5.62
N ASN A 453 3.97 -10.26 5.26
CA ASN A 453 3.57 -10.65 3.92
C ASN A 453 3.71 -9.46 2.96
N THR A 454 4.14 -9.74 1.73
CA THR A 454 4.25 -8.72 0.70
C THR A 454 3.94 -9.28 -0.68
N THR A 455 3.54 -8.39 -1.57
CA THR A 455 3.11 -8.73 -2.93
C THR A 455 3.82 -7.89 -3.97
N PHE A 456 4.36 -8.50 -5.02
CA PHE A 456 4.90 -7.82 -6.19
C PHE A 456 4.19 -8.24 -7.48
N GLY A 457 4.08 -7.30 -8.42
CA GLY A 457 3.77 -7.62 -9.80
C GLY A 457 4.85 -8.50 -10.40
N LYS A 458 6.10 -8.07 -10.24
CA LYS A 458 7.28 -8.68 -10.82
C LYS A 458 8.43 -8.77 -9.83
N VAL A 459 9.09 -9.93 -9.77
CA VAL A 459 10.37 -10.12 -9.07
C VAL A 459 11.40 -10.63 -10.07
N ALA A 460 12.42 -9.81 -10.33
CA ALA A 460 13.38 -10.06 -11.39
C ALA A 460 14.83 -9.79 -10.97
N SER A 461 15.76 -10.32 -11.75
CA SER A 461 17.20 -10.06 -11.66
C SER A 461 17.71 -9.47 -12.97
N ALA A 462 18.45 -8.36 -12.90
CA ALA A 462 19.31 -7.89 -13.98
C ALA A 462 20.71 -8.51 -13.75
N GLY A 463 20.92 -9.70 -14.33
CA GLY A 463 22.14 -10.50 -14.17
C GLY A 463 21.90 -11.84 -13.45
N ASN A 464 22.93 -12.70 -13.45
CA ASN A 464 22.92 -13.99 -12.76
C ASN A 464 23.41 -13.85 -11.31
N GLY A 465 22.77 -14.55 -10.36
CA GLY A 465 23.13 -14.49 -8.94
C GLY A 465 22.79 -13.17 -8.26
N ALA A 466 21.87 -12.39 -8.83
CA ALA A 466 21.59 -11.04 -8.33
C ALA A 466 20.61 -11.06 -7.16
N GLY A 467 21.11 -10.65 -5.98
CA GLY A 467 20.31 -10.22 -4.84
C GLY A 467 19.95 -11.32 -3.85
N THR A 468 19.36 -10.90 -2.74
CA THR A 468 18.89 -11.79 -1.67
C THR A 468 17.50 -11.38 -1.21
N ILE A 469 16.59 -12.34 -1.08
CA ILE A 469 15.31 -12.17 -0.40
C ILE A 469 15.40 -12.95 0.92
N LYS A 470 15.23 -12.26 2.04
CA LYS A 470 15.34 -12.85 3.38
C LYS A 470 14.18 -12.45 4.27
N ASN A 471 14.02 -13.19 5.35
CA ASN A 471 13.14 -12.83 6.45
C ASN A 471 13.97 -12.76 7.74
N SER A 472 14.18 -11.55 8.27
CA SER A 472 14.82 -11.34 9.59
C SER A 472 13.83 -11.34 10.77
N GLY A 473 12.52 -11.44 10.49
CA GLY A 473 11.48 -11.49 11.52
C GLY A 473 11.36 -12.88 12.14
N THR A 474 10.71 -12.92 13.31
CA THR A 474 10.45 -14.18 14.04
C THR A 474 9.28 -14.97 13.48
N ALA A 475 8.29 -14.29 12.88
CA ALA A 475 7.17 -14.91 12.21
C ALA A 475 7.53 -15.31 10.76
N PRO A 476 6.96 -16.40 10.21
CA PRO A 476 7.04 -16.68 8.78
C PRO A 476 6.43 -15.54 7.96
N ALA A 477 7.03 -15.24 6.81
CA ALA A 477 6.56 -14.23 5.87
C ALA A 477 6.12 -14.86 4.56
N THR A 478 5.13 -14.29 3.87
CA THR A 478 4.70 -14.77 2.54
C THR A 478 5.11 -13.77 1.46
N LEU A 479 5.88 -14.24 0.48
CA LEU A 479 6.17 -13.51 -0.75
C LEU A 479 5.22 -13.97 -1.85
N THR A 480 4.36 -13.06 -2.32
CA THR A 480 3.47 -13.30 -3.48
C THR A 480 4.01 -12.57 -4.71
N MET A 481 4.08 -13.26 -5.85
CA MET A 481 4.70 -12.73 -7.08
C MET A 481 3.95 -13.14 -8.35
N ASP A 482 4.22 -12.42 -9.44
CA ASP A 482 3.71 -12.62 -10.81
C ASP A 482 2.26 -12.15 -11.03
N PHE A 483 1.91 -10.96 -10.55
CA PHE A 483 0.64 -10.31 -10.90
C PHE A 483 0.67 -9.55 -12.24
N ASP A 484 1.86 -9.37 -12.85
CA ASP A 484 2.02 -8.77 -14.18
C ASP A 484 1.63 -9.73 -15.32
N ASN A 485 1.54 -11.03 -15.03
CA ASN A 485 1.25 -12.11 -15.98
C ASN A 485 2.29 -12.24 -17.11
N ASP A 486 3.53 -11.79 -16.86
CA ASP A 486 4.62 -11.86 -17.84
C ASP A 486 5.63 -12.96 -17.48
N THR A 487 6.71 -13.09 -18.25
CA THR A 487 7.85 -13.93 -17.87
C THR A 487 8.85 -13.12 -17.06
N SER A 488 9.15 -13.62 -15.85
CA SER A 488 10.08 -13.02 -14.90
C SER A 488 11.12 -14.04 -14.45
N LYS A 489 12.39 -13.62 -14.34
CA LYS A 489 13.49 -14.47 -13.86
C LYS A 489 14.16 -13.84 -12.66
N TYR A 490 14.20 -14.58 -11.55
CA TYR A 490 15.00 -14.26 -10.38
C TYR A 490 16.12 -15.28 -10.21
N SER A 491 17.35 -14.80 -10.13
CA SER A 491 18.55 -15.62 -10.11
C SER A 491 19.32 -15.55 -8.78
N GLY A 492 18.86 -14.74 -7.84
CA GLY A 492 19.40 -14.64 -6.48
C GLY A 492 18.86 -15.73 -5.55
N THR A 493 19.07 -15.55 -4.25
CA THR A 493 18.70 -16.51 -3.20
C THR A 493 17.51 -16.02 -2.38
N ILE A 494 16.48 -16.86 -2.25
CA ILE A 494 15.42 -16.72 -1.24
C ILE A 494 15.78 -17.59 -0.02
N GLN A 495 15.79 -17.01 1.18
CA GLN A 495 16.23 -17.70 2.41
C GLN A 495 15.41 -17.33 3.66
N GLY A 496 15.38 -18.26 4.63
CA GLY A 496 14.68 -18.11 5.90
C GLY A 496 13.24 -18.63 5.88
N ALA A 497 12.47 -18.31 6.93
CA ALA A 497 11.07 -18.71 7.05
C ALA A 497 10.18 -17.88 6.10
N ILE A 498 10.20 -18.23 4.81
CA ILE A 498 9.45 -17.57 3.74
C ILE A 498 8.56 -18.59 3.03
N ASN A 499 7.27 -18.33 2.96
CA ASN A 499 6.36 -18.98 2.02
C ASN A 499 6.42 -18.27 0.68
N VAL A 500 6.45 -19.03 -0.42
CA VAL A 500 6.47 -18.48 -1.78
C VAL A 500 5.15 -18.79 -2.46
N THR A 501 4.42 -17.77 -2.90
CA THR A 501 3.16 -17.92 -3.62
C THR A 501 3.27 -17.37 -5.03
N LYS A 502 3.15 -18.25 -6.02
CA LYS A 502 3.07 -17.90 -7.45
C LYS A 502 1.61 -17.77 -7.86
N VAL A 503 1.26 -16.61 -8.42
CA VAL A 503 -0.07 -16.29 -8.96
C VAL A 503 0.05 -15.82 -10.41
N GLY A 504 -1.04 -15.36 -11.01
CA GLY A 504 -1.07 -14.87 -12.39
C GLY A 504 -0.83 -15.95 -13.44
N SER A 505 -1.09 -15.62 -14.70
CA SER A 505 -0.93 -16.54 -15.82
C SER A 505 0.49 -16.58 -16.39
N GLY A 506 1.41 -15.75 -15.87
CA GLY A 506 2.79 -15.62 -16.33
C GLY A 506 3.70 -16.76 -15.89
N VAL A 507 4.98 -16.61 -16.21
CA VAL A 507 6.04 -17.57 -15.90
C VAL A 507 7.03 -16.93 -14.93
N GLN A 508 7.13 -17.46 -13.71
CA GLN A 508 8.23 -17.08 -12.82
C GLN A 508 9.31 -18.15 -12.85
N VAL A 509 10.53 -17.76 -13.21
CA VAL A 509 11.72 -18.61 -13.17
C VAL A 509 12.54 -18.29 -11.92
N LEU A 510 12.83 -19.32 -11.12
CA LEU A 510 13.77 -19.26 -10.00
C LEU A 510 15.01 -20.09 -10.35
N SER A 511 16.14 -19.42 -10.62
CA SER A 511 17.38 -20.09 -11.05
C SER A 511 18.50 -20.09 -10.00
N GLY A 512 18.31 -19.42 -8.87
CA GLY A 512 19.29 -19.38 -7.80
C GLY A 512 19.19 -20.56 -6.83
N THR A 513 20.15 -20.65 -5.92
CA THR A 513 20.13 -21.60 -4.81
C THR A 513 19.25 -21.02 -3.70
N ASN A 514 18.03 -21.53 -3.55
CA ASN A 514 17.10 -21.07 -2.53
C ASN A 514 17.09 -22.03 -1.34
N THR A 515 17.03 -21.46 -0.14
CA THR A 515 17.13 -22.18 1.14
C THR A 515 15.98 -21.83 2.09
N TYR A 516 14.91 -21.23 1.57
CA TYR A 516 13.70 -20.98 2.35
C TYR A 516 13.02 -22.29 2.74
N THR A 517 12.41 -22.29 3.92
CA THR A 517 11.80 -23.47 4.55
C THR A 517 10.28 -23.42 4.59
N GLY A 518 9.68 -22.27 4.28
CA GLY A 518 8.23 -22.15 4.15
C GLY A 518 7.72 -22.81 2.87
N ALA A 519 6.40 -23.00 2.80
CA ALA A 519 5.78 -23.73 1.71
C ALA A 519 5.79 -22.92 0.40
N THR A 520 5.88 -23.63 -0.73
CA THR A 520 5.69 -23.07 -2.07
C THR A 520 4.33 -23.44 -2.61
N LEU A 521 3.51 -22.45 -2.93
CA LEU A 521 2.18 -22.63 -3.53
C LEU A 521 2.16 -22.06 -4.95
N VAL A 522 1.85 -22.90 -5.93
CA VAL A 522 1.66 -22.49 -7.33
C VAL A 522 0.16 -22.47 -7.62
N ASN A 523 -0.45 -21.29 -7.57
CA ASN A 523 -1.90 -21.13 -7.72
C ASN A 523 -2.33 -20.97 -9.18
N ALA A 524 -1.49 -20.38 -10.03
CA ALA A 524 -1.77 -20.14 -11.45
C ALA A 524 -0.47 -19.95 -12.25
N GLY A 525 -0.59 -20.09 -13.57
CA GLY A 525 0.53 -19.90 -14.49
C GLY A 525 1.61 -20.95 -14.28
N GLU A 526 2.87 -20.58 -14.53
CA GLU A 526 4.00 -21.50 -14.45
C GLU A 526 5.05 -21.02 -13.43
N LEU A 527 5.41 -21.89 -12.48
CA LEU A 527 6.63 -21.74 -11.69
C LEU A 527 7.70 -22.67 -12.24
N ARG A 528 8.81 -22.09 -12.73
CA ARG A 528 9.95 -22.84 -13.27
C ARG A 528 11.12 -22.81 -12.30
N ILE A 529 11.52 -23.97 -11.78
CA ILE A 529 12.68 -24.11 -10.89
C ILE A 529 13.86 -24.64 -11.69
N ASN A 530 14.82 -23.77 -11.99
CA ASN A 530 16.08 -24.13 -12.65
C ASN A 530 17.28 -24.12 -11.68
N GLY A 531 17.08 -23.64 -10.45
CA GLY A 531 18.04 -23.71 -9.35
C GLY A 531 17.65 -24.77 -8.32
N SER A 532 17.68 -24.42 -7.04
CA SER A 532 17.24 -25.31 -5.96
C SER A 532 16.27 -24.64 -4.98
N ALA A 533 15.42 -25.46 -4.37
CA ALA A 533 14.50 -25.13 -3.28
C ALA A 533 14.16 -26.41 -2.47
N SER A 534 15.18 -27.21 -2.15
CA SER A 534 15.03 -28.56 -1.57
C SER A 534 14.44 -28.59 -0.16
N SER A 535 14.47 -27.47 0.56
CA SER A 535 13.93 -27.35 1.92
C SER A 535 12.47 -26.91 1.97
N SER A 536 11.83 -26.64 0.83
CA SER A 536 10.42 -26.23 0.74
C SER A 536 9.52 -27.38 0.32
N ALA A 537 8.30 -27.42 0.87
CA ALA A 537 7.23 -28.28 0.40
C ALA A 537 6.41 -27.55 -0.69
N PHE A 538 6.26 -28.17 -1.85
CA PHE A 538 5.56 -27.62 -3.01
C PHE A 538 4.12 -28.16 -3.09
N THR A 539 3.17 -27.27 -3.37
CA THR A 539 1.81 -27.62 -3.79
C THR A 539 1.49 -26.91 -5.10
N VAL A 540 1.12 -27.67 -6.12
CA VAL A 540 0.74 -27.15 -7.44
C VAL A 540 -0.77 -27.30 -7.60
N ALA A 541 -1.49 -26.18 -7.63
CA ALA A 541 -2.94 -26.16 -7.76
C ALA A 541 -3.40 -26.59 -9.16
N GLN A 542 -4.65 -27.01 -9.26
CA GLN A 542 -5.27 -27.35 -10.55
C GLN A 542 -5.20 -26.13 -11.50
N GLY A 543 -4.81 -26.37 -12.75
CA GLY A 543 -4.63 -25.32 -13.76
C GLY A 543 -3.29 -24.57 -13.70
N ALA A 544 -2.45 -24.82 -12.69
CA ALA A 544 -1.09 -24.30 -12.62
C ALA A 544 -0.06 -25.34 -13.08
N THR A 545 1.14 -24.86 -13.44
CA THR A 545 2.25 -25.70 -13.92
C THR A 545 3.50 -25.49 -13.06
N LEU A 546 4.15 -26.59 -12.69
CA LEU A 546 5.51 -26.60 -12.17
C LEU A 546 6.44 -27.19 -13.24
N SER A 547 7.56 -26.53 -13.50
CA SER A 547 8.53 -26.96 -14.52
C SER A 547 9.98 -26.70 -14.10
N GLY A 548 10.91 -26.98 -15.01
CA GLY A 548 12.33 -26.65 -14.87
C GLY A 548 13.21 -27.85 -14.57
N SER A 549 14.52 -27.61 -14.55
CA SER A 549 15.54 -28.66 -14.43
C SER A 549 16.23 -28.73 -13.05
N GLY A 550 15.61 -28.11 -12.05
CA GLY A 550 16.20 -27.89 -10.73
C GLY A 550 16.01 -29.01 -9.72
N THR A 551 16.15 -28.66 -8.44
CA THR A 551 15.86 -29.54 -7.29
C THR A 551 14.87 -28.89 -6.35
N ILE A 552 13.76 -29.56 -6.06
CA ILE A 552 12.74 -29.12 -5.10
C ILE A 552 12.64 -30.10 -3.92
N GLY A 553 11.96 -29.68 -2.85
CA GLY A 553 11.62 -30.57 -1.74
C GLY A 553 10.44 -31.47 -2.09
N THR A 554 9.56 -31.73 -1.11
CA THR A 554 8.38 -32.57 -1.35
C THR A 554 7.43 -31.91 -2.34
N LEU A 555 6.73 -32.71 -3.14
CA LEU A 555 5.80 -32.24 -4.17
C LEU A 555 4.41 -32.85 -3.99
N ASN A 556 3.40 -32.00 -3.81
CA ASN A 556 1.99 -32.35 -3.92
C ASN A 556 1.40 -31.78 -5.22
N LEU A 557 1.25 -32.63 -6.22
CA LEU A 557 0.84 -32.24 -7.57
C LEU A 557 -0.67 -32.44 -7.77
N LYS A 558 -1.41 -31.33 -7.95
CA LYS A 558 -2.82 -31.33 -8.41
C LYS A 558 -2.97 -30.73 -9.81
N GLY A 559 -2.02 -29.89 -10.22
CA GLY A 559 -1.95 -29.28 -11.54
C GLY A 559 -1.08 -30.08 -12.51
N THR A 560 -0.27 -29.37 -13.29
CA THR A 560 0.63 -29.95 -14.28
C THR A 560 2.09 -29.94 -13.80
N LEU A 561 2.79 -31.05 -14.02
CA LEU A 561 4.24 -31.16 -13.93
C LEU A 561 4.82 -31.25 -15.34
N ALA A 562 5.82 -30.43 -15.65
CA ALA A 562 6.53 -30.41 -16.94
C ALA A 562 8.05 -30.29 -16.70
N PRO A 563 8.76 -31.40 -16.44
CA PRO A 563 10.19 -31.37 -16.13
C PRO A 563 11.04 -30.74 -17.24
N GLY A 564 12.17 -30.14 -16.85
CA GLY A 564 13.15 -29.58 -17.77
C GLY A 564 12.84 -28.20 -18.34
N ASN A 565 13.71 -27.76 -19.26
CA ASN A 565 13.41 -26.71 -20.24
C ASN A 565 13.10 -27.35 -21.62
N SER A 566 12.50 -28.55 -21.57
CA SER A 566 11.95 -29.32 -22.70
C SER A 566 12.95 -29.89 -23.73
N PRO A 567 13.26 -31.20 -23.72
CA PRO A 567 13.11 -32.12 -22.58
C PRO A 567 14.09 -31.85 -21.44
N GLY A 568 13.85 -32.41 -20.25
CA GLY A 568 14.84 -32.39 -19.17
C GLY A 568 14.48 -33.14 -17.89
N GLN A 569 15.38 -33.10 -16.92
CA GLN A 569 15.20 -33.75 -15.61
C GLN A 569 14.86 -32.74 -14.51
N LEU A 570 13.83 -33.04 -13.71
CA LEU A 570 13.55 -32.37 -12.43
C LEU A 570 13.84 -33.33 -11.27
N ASN A 571 14.40 -32.83 -10.18
CA ASN A 571 14.62 -33.59 -8.95
C ASN A 571 13.65 -33.13 -7.86
N ALA A 572 12.98 -34.04 -7.17
CA ALA A 572 12.06 -33.77 -6.08
C ALA A 572 12.32 -34.69 -4.88
N GLY A 573 11.86 -34.30 -3.69
CA GLY A 573 11.70 -35.20 -2.55
C GLY A 573 10.45 -36.07 -2.72
N ASP A 574 9.87 -36.56 -1.62
CA ASP A 574 8.60 -37.30 -1.66
C ASP A 574 7.57 -36.59 -2.54
N THR A 575 7.00 -37.34 -3.48
CA THR A 575 6.12 -36.79 -4.51
C THR A 575 4.79 -37.50 -4.49
N THR A 576 3.70 -36.74 -4.52
CA THR A 576 2.33 -37.24 -4.66
C THR A 576 1.73 -36.70 -5.95
N PHE A 577 1.29 -37.58 -6.84
CA PHE A 577 0.40 -37.23 -7.93
C PHE A 577 -1.04 -37.42 -7.45
N ALA A 578 -1.72 -36.30 -7.19
CA ALA A 578 -3.12 -36.32 -6.78
C ALA A 578 -4.04 -36.68 -7.96
N ASP A 579 -5.29 -36.97 -7.65
CA ASP A 579 -6.33 -37.24 -8.64
C ASP A 579 -6.51 -36.04 -9.60
N GLY A 580 -6.63 -36.33 -10.89
CA GLY A 580 -6.74 -35.29 -11.94
C GLY A 580 -5.48 -34.49 -12.24
N SER A 581 -4.34 -34.83 -11.60
CA SER A 581 -3.06 -34.22 -11.94
C SER A 581 -2.59 -34.60 -13.35
N THR A 582 -1.70 -33.78 -13.93
CA THR A 582 -1.14 -34.02 -15.26
C THR A 582 0.39 -34.07 -15.20
N TYR A 583 0.99 -35.11 -15.78
CA TYR A 583 2.40 -35.10 -16.16
C TYR A 583 2.46 -34.81 -17.67
N LEU A 584 2.88 -33.58 -18.02
CA LEU A 584 3.24 -33.23 -19.40
C LEU A 584 4.64 -33.80 -19.67
N TRP A 585 4.71 -34.81 -20.53
CA TRP A 585 5.93 -35.54 -20.83
C TRP A 585 6.34 -35.32 -22.29
N GLN A 586 7.53 -34.77 -22.49
CA GLN A 586 8.07 -34.45 -23.80
C GLN A 586 9.13 -35.46 -24.23
N LEU A 587 9.16 -35.77 -25.53
CA LEU A 587 10.10 -36.69 -26.17
C LEU A 587 10.62 -36.06 -27.47
N ASN A 588 11.94 -35.87 -27.60
CA ASN A 588 12.57 -35.34 -28.82
C ASN A 588 13.33 -36.43 -29.62
N ASP A 589 13.79 -37.50 -28.95
CA ASP A 589 14.54 -38.61 -29.53
C ASP A 589 14.08 -39.92 -28.88
N ALA A 590 13.49 -40.81 -29.69
CA ALA A 590 12.97 -42.10 -29.25
C ALA A 590 14.05 -43.04 -28.69
N ASN A 591 15.32 -42.82 -29.03
CA ASN A 591 16.46 -43.58 -28.54
C ASN A 591 17.28 -42.79 -27.49
N GLY A 592 16.86 -41.57 -27.15
CA GLY A 592 17.58 -40.72 -26.22
C GLY A 592 17.44 -41.17 -24.77
N ALA A 593 18.33 -40.69 -23.91
CA ALA A 593 18.35 -41.02 -22.48
C ALA A 593 17.35 -40.16 -21.68
N ALA A 594 16.94 -40.65 -20.51
CA ALA A 594 16.12 -39.90 -19.56
C ALA A 594 16.75 -38.55 -19.20
N GLY A 595 15.95 -37.48 -19.19
CA GLY A 595 16.39 -36.11 -18.91
C GLY A 595 17.15 -35.42 -20.06
N ILE A 596 17.32 -36.10 -21.20
CA ILE A 596 17.99 -35.56 -22.40
C ILE A 596 17.10 -35.75 -23.63
N GLY A 597 16.77 -37.01 -23.94
CA GLY A 597 15.88 -37.41 -25.03
C GLY A 597 14.40 -37.22 -24.70
N TYR A 598 14.09 -37.29 -23.40
CA TYR A 598 12.74 -37.15 -22.89
C TYR A 598 12.74 -36.66 -21.44
N ASP A 599 11.59 -36.16 -21.01
CA ASP A 599 11.42 -35.64 -19.65
C ASP A 599 11.53 -36.73 -18.59
N PHE A 600 12.17 -36.39 -17.47
CA PHE A 600 12.39 -37.33 -16.39
C PHE A 600 12.17 -36.68 -15.02
N LEU A 601 11.50 -37.39 -14.13
CA LEU A 601 11.35 -37.02 -12.73
C LEU A 601 12.15 -37.95 -11.83
N SER A 602 13.16 -37.39 -11.14
CA SER A 602 13.91 -38.10 -10.10
C SER A 602 13.31 -37.80 -8.74
N VAL A 603 12.76 -38.82 -8.06
CA VAL A 603 12.12 -38.71 -6.74
C VAL A 603 13.07 -39.30 -5.69
N ASN A 604 13.69 -38.43 -4.89
CA ASN A 604 14.49 -38.83 -3.74
C ASN A 604 13.58 -39.05 -2.52
N GLY A 605 12.79 -40.12 -2.59
CA GLY A 605 11.73 -40.44 -1.65
C GLY A 605 10.74 -41.44 -2.25
N THR A 606 9.52 -41.44 -1.73
CA THR A 606 8.42 -42.24 -2.27
C THR A 606 7.65 -41.44 -3.33
N LEU A 607 7.25 -42.12 -4.42
CA LEU A 607 6.25 -41.61 -5.35
C LEU A 607 4.89 -42.23 -5.01
N THR A 608 3.93 -41.41 -4.63
CA THR A 608 2.56 -41.82 -4.30
C THR A 608 1.61 -41.41 -5.41
N LEU A 609 0.86 -42.37 -5.94
CA LEU A 609 -0.13 -42.16 -6.99
C LEU A 609 -1.51 -42.27 -6.37
N VAL A 610 -2.35 -41.25 -6.56
CA VAL A 610 -3.70 -41.17 -5.94
C VAL A 610 -4.75 -40.92 -7.01
N GLY A 611 -4.59 -41.53 -8.19
CA GLY A 611 -5.56 -41.40 -9.26
C GLY A 611 -6.89 -42.09 -8.93
N SER A 612 -7.93 -41.78 -9.69
CA SER A 612 -9.20 -42.51 -9.60
C SER A 612 -9.80 -42.69 -10.98
N GLY A 613 -10.61 -43.73 -11.19
CA GLY A 613 -11.27 -43.94 -12.49
C GLY A 613 -12.17 -42.77 -12.92
N SER A 614 -12.68 -41.96 -11.98
CA SER A 614 -13.48 -40.76 -12.25
C SER A 614 -12.64 -39.49 -12.47
N ASN A 615 -11.41 -39.46 -11.97
CA ASN A 615 -10.50 -38.32 -12.07
C ASN A 615 -9.05 -38.84 -12.18
N PRO A 616 -8.68 -39.40 -13.35
CA PRO A 616 -7.41 -40.12 -13.51
C PRO A 616 -6.21 -39.17 -13.53
N ILE A 617 -5.04 -39.70 -13.21
CA ILE A 617 -3.76 -39.03 -13.47
C ILE A 617 -3.53 -39.05 -14.98
N THR A 618 -3.33 -37.88 -15.58
CA THR A 618 -3.11 -37.78 -17.04
C THR A 618 -1.61 -37.76 -17.34
N ILE A 619 -1.13 -38.70 -18.17
CA ILE A 619 0.17 -38.58 -18.83
C ILE A 619 -0.10 -37.99 -20.21
N ARG A 620 0.29 -36.74 -20.41
CA ARG A 620 0.10 -36.03 -21.67
C ARG A 620 1.39 -36.04 -22.47
N LEU A 621 1.38 -36.73 -23.60
CA LEU A 621 2.55 -36.88 -24.47
C LEU A 621 2.67 -35.68 -25.39
N GLN A 622 3.88 -35.17 -25.53
CA GLN A 622 4.21 -34.14 -26.50
C GLN A 622 5.47 -34.54 -27.28
N SER A 623 5.32 -34.67 -28.60
CA SER A 623 6.45 -34.95 -29.49
C SER A 623 7.16 -33.67 -29.90
N LEU A 624 8.48 -33.71 -29.85
CA LEU A 624 9.36 -32.64 -30.29
C LEU A 624 10.31 -33.16 -31.38
N MET A 625 10.77 -32.27 -32.24
CA MET A 625 11.90 -32.55 -33.14
C MET A 625 13.22 -32.53 -32.33
N ALA A 626 14.32 -32.98 -32.94
CA ALA A 626 15.64 -33.01 -32.30
C ALA A 626 16.15 -31.63 -31.83
N ASP A 627 15.60 -30.53 -32.36
CA ASP A 627 15.88 -29.15 -31.96
C ASP A 627 14.92 -28.63 -30.87
N ASN A 628 14.11 -29.52 -30.29
CA ASN A 628 13.09 -29.26 -29.26
C ASN A 628 11.88 -28.42 -29.72
N SER A 629 11.75 -28.14 -31.01
CA SER A 629 10.52 -27.52 -31.53
C SER A 629 9.42 -28.56 -31.74
N ALA A 630 8.16 -28.14 -31.80
CA ALA A 630 7.04 -29.06 -31.96
C ALA A 630 7.09 -29.81 -33.30
N GLY A 631 6.98 -31.14 -33.27
CA GLY A 631 7.03 -31.94 -34.48
C GLY A 631 7.22 -33.42 -34.20
N ASN A 632 7.66 -34.17 -35.21
CA ASN A 632 7.88 -35.60 -35.09
C ASN A 632 9.15 -35.88 -34.26
N VAL A 633 9.03 -36.82 -33.32
CA VAL A 633 10.12 -37.40 -32.56
C VAL A 633 11.16 -38.01 -33.50
N PHE A 634 12.43 -37.67 -33.26
CA PHE A 634 13.56 -38.25 -33.96
C PHE A 634 13.72 -39.74 -33.60
N ASN A 635 14.11 -40.59 -34.56
CA ASN A 635 14.29 -42.04 -34.39
C ASN A 635 13.04 -42.86 -33.97
N PHE A 636 11.85 -42.28 -33.92
CA PHE A 636 10.64 -43.05 -33.60
C PHE A 636 10.18 -43.88 -34.80
N ASP A 637 10.11 -45.19 -34.63
CA ASP A 637 9.54 -46.15 -35.57
C ASP A 637 8.40 -46.92 -34.90
N ALA A 638 7.17 -46.69 -35.36
CA ALA A 638 5.96 -47.28 -34.81
C ALA A 638 5.87 -48.83 -34.93
N LYS A 639 6.85 -49.47 -35.59
CA LYS A 639 6.98 -50.93 -35.66
C LYS A 639 7.83 -51.52 -34.53
N HIS A 640 8.50 -50.69 -33.74
CA HIS A 640 9.32 -51.11 -32.61
C HIS A 640 8.61 -50.83 -31.28
N ASN A 641 8.90 -51.65 -30.28
CA ASN A 641 8.46 -51.40 -28.91
C ASN A 641 9.45 -50.44 -28.24
N TYR A 642 8.92 -49.53 -27.42
CA TYR A 642 9.72 -48.60 -26.62
C TYR A 642 9.29 -48.66 -25.16
N SER A 643 10.23 -48.43 -24.25
CA SER A 643 10.00 -48.32 -22.81
C SER A 643 10.78 -47.13 -22.29
N TYR A 644 10.07 -46.14 -21.75
CA TYR A 644 10.63 -44.92 -21.19
C TYR A 644 10.38 -44.85 -19.69
N THR A 645 11.40 -44.50 -18.91
CA THR A 645 11.23 -44.28 -17.48
C THR A 645 10.75 -42.85 -17.24
N LEU A 646 9.48 -42.67 -16.91
CA LEU A 646 8.90 -41.36 -16.60
C LEU A 646 9.48 -40.81 -15.29
N ALA A 647 9.52 -41.67 -14.26
CA ALA A 647 10.00 -41.30 -12.94
C ALA A 647 10.65 -42.48 -12.22
N THR A 648 11.64 -42.19 -11.37
CA THR A 648 12.27 -43.17 -10.48
C THR A 648 12.17 -42.68 -9.04
N ALA A 649 11.76 -43.56 -8.12
CA ALA A 649 11.61 -43.25 -6.70
C ALA A 649 12.57 -44.07 -5.82
N THR A 650 13.45 -43.43 -5.07
CA THR A 650 14.46 -44.13 -4.25
C THR A 650 13.83 -44.98 -3.14
N ALA A 651 12.66 -44.60 -2.63
CA ALA A 651 11.90 -45.33 -1.62
C ALA A 651 10.64 -46.04 -2.17
N GLY A 652 10.58 -46.27 -3.49
CA GLY A 652 9.52 -47.03 -4.15
C GLY A 652 8.30 -46.22 -4.57
N ILE A 653 7.40 -46.90 -5.29
CA ILE A 653 6.16 -46.35 -5.84
C ILE A 653 4.97 -47.03 -5.15
N SER A 654 3.96 -46.24 -4.76
CA SER A 654 2.73 -46.73 -4.12
C SER A 654 1.48 -46.20 -4.82
N GLY A 655 0.36 -46.92 -4.68
CA GLY A 655 -0.94 -46.51 -5.22
C GLY A 655 -1.12 -46.69 -6.73
N TYR A 656 -0.25 -47.45 -7.40
CA TYR A 656 -0.40 -47.70 -8.84
C TYR A 656 -1.59 -48.64 -9.13
N ALA A 657 -2.52 -48.17 -9.97
CA ALA A 657 -3.46 -49.00 -10.69
C ALA A 657 -3.61 -48.51 -12.15
N ALA A 658 -3.58 -49.44 -13.11
CA ALA A 658 -3.55 -49.08 -14.54
C ALA A 658 -4.79 -48.27 -14.99
N ASN A 659 -5.95 -48.52 -14.38
CA ASN A 659 -7.21 -47.83 -14.66
C ASN A 659 -7.32 -46.43 -14.05
N GLU A 660 -6.33 -46.00 -13.26
CA GLU A 660 -6.25 -44.66 -12.67
C GLU A 660 -5.44 -43.68 -13.53
N PHE A 661 -4.96 -44.14 -14.70
CA PHE A 661 -4.22 -43.33 -15.66
C PHE A 661 -5.03 -43.06 -16.92
N LEU A 662 -4.95 -41.84 -17.42
CA LEU A 662 -5.36 -41.44 -18.75
C LEU A 662 -4.11 -41.10 -19.57
N LEU A 663 -3.98 -41.70 -20.74
CA LEU A 663 -2.95 -41.35 -21.71
C LEU A 663 -3.53 -40.38 -22.74
N ASP A 664 -3.07 -39.13 -22.71
CA ASP A 664 -3.40 -38.13 -23.72
C ASP A 664 -2.29 -38.09 -24.77
N THR A 665 -2.57 -38.65 -25.94
CA THR A 665 -1.65 -38.73 -27.08
C THR A 665 -1.91 -37.64 -28.13
N THR A 666 -2.78 -36.68 -27.84
CA THR A 666 -3.19 -35.65 -28.83
C THR A 666 -2.03 -34.75 -29.26
N GLY A 667 -0.99 -34.62 -28.42
CA GLY A 667 0.25 -33.89 -28.69
C GLY A 667 1.38 -34.73 -29.31
N PHE A 668 1.12 -36.00 -29.66
CA PHE A 668 2.12 -36.89 -30.25
C PHE A 668 1.93 -37.01 -31.77
N ASN A 669 2.88 -36.45 -32.53
CA ASN A 669 2.73 -36.25 -33.97
C ASN A 669 3.10 -37.47 -34.82
N ASN A 670 3.99 -38.34 -34.34
CA ASN A 670 4.39 -39.52 -35.11
C ASN A 670 3.18 -40.46 -35.25
N ALA A 671 2.97 -40.99 -36.47
CA ALA A 671 1.92 -41.96 -36.72
C ALA A 671 2.17 -43.23 -35.90
N LEU A 672 1.17 -43.67 -35.12
CA LEU A 672 1.30 -44.84 -34.24
C LEU A 672 1.08 -46.18 -34.96
N LEU A 673 0.52 -46.18 -36.17
CA LEU A 673 0.23 -47.38 -36.97
C LEU A 673 -0.52 -48.50 -36.20
N GLY A 674 -1.43 -48.11 -35.30
CA GLY A 674 -2.20 -49.04 -34.47
C GLY A 674 -1.47 -49.52 -33.20
N GLY A 675 -0.23 -49.08 -32.97
CA GLY A 675 0.47 -49.28 -31.70
C GLY A 675 -0.19 -48.51 -30.55
N VAL A 676 0.03 -48.99 -29.34
CA VAL A 676 -0.69 -48.54 -28.14
C VAL A 676 0.30 -48.14 -27.05
N TRP A 677 0.03 -47.00 -26.41
CA TRP A 677 0.75 -46.56 -25.22
C TRP A 677 0.12 -47.16 -23.96
N SER A 678 0.94 -47.47 -22.97
CA SER A 678 0.51 -47.95 -21.65
C SER A 678 1.45 -47.44 -20.56
N VAL A 679 0.91 -47.23 -19.36
CA VAL A 679 1.71 -46.93 -18.16
C VAL A 679 1.90 -48.21 -17.37
N GLY A 680 3.06 -48.38 -16.74
CA GLY A 680 3.38 -49.51 -15.88
C GLY A 680 4.34 -49.13 -14.76
N VAL A 681 4.53 -50.03 -13.80
CA VAL A 681 5.57 -49.90 -12.77
C VAL A 681 6.50 -51.11 -12.85
N SER A 682 7.80 -50.86 -12.83
CA SER A 682 8.85 -51.87 -12.79
C SER A 682 9.83 -51.55 -11.66
N GLY A 683 9.73 -52.28 -10.55
CA GLY A 683 10.50 -51.97 -9.34
C GLY A 683 10.17 -50.57 -8.83
N ASN A 684 11.15 -49.68 -8.90
CA ASN A 684 11.05 -48.29 -8.43
C ASN A 684 10.76 -47.27 -9.56
N ASP A 685 10.51 -47.76 -10.77
CA ASP A 685 10.33 -46.94 -11.96
C ASP A 685 8.87 -46.92 -12.42
N LEU A 686 8.34 -45.72 -12.67
CA LEU A 686 7.11 -45.50 -13.42
C LEU A 686 7.49 -45.47 -14.91
N GLN A 687 6.93 -46.38 -15.69
CA GLN A 687 7.27 -46.57 -17.09
C GLN A 687 6.14 -46.18 -18.02
N LEU A 688 6.49 -45.62 -19.17
CA LEU A 688 5.63 -45.43 -20.32
C LEU A 688 6.10 -46.35 -21.45
N ASN A 689 5.24 -47.26 -21.85
CA ASN A 689 5.53 -48.29 -22.82
C ASN A 689 4.73 -48.07 -24.09
N PHE A 690 5.40 -48.07 -25.23
CA PHE A 690 4.76 -48.17 -26.54
C PHE A 690 4.90 -49.60 -27.05
N MET A 691 3.77 -50.22 -27.36
CA MET A 691 3.73 -51.53 -27.99
C MET A 691 3.27 -51.38 -29.44
N ALA A 692 4.13 -51.76 -30.38
CA ALA A 692 3.80 -51.76 -31.80
C ALA A 692 2.63 -52.70 -32.11
N ALA A 693 1.82 -52.36 -33.11
CA ALA A 693 0.78 -53.25 -33.59
C ALA A 693 1.43 -54.55 -34.12
N ALA A 694 0.81 -55.69 -33.81
CA ALA A 694 1.25 -56.97 -34.35
C ALA A 694 1.19 -56.93 -35.89
N VAL A 695 2.35 -56.94 -36.55
CA VAL A 695 2.43 -57.08 -38.01
C VAL A 695 2.29 -58.56 -38.32
N PRO A 696 1.25 -59.02 -39.03
CA PRO A 696 1.16 -60.43 -39.40
C PRO A 696 2.31 -60.74 -40.36
N GLU A 697 3.15 -61.72 -40.01
CA GLU A 697 4.29 -62.05 -40.85
C GLU A 697 3.85 -62.49 -42.26
N PRO A 698 4.66 -62.23 -43.30
CA PRO A 698 4.38 -62.71 -44.66
C PRO A 698 4.13 -64.22 -44.72
N SER A 699 4.74 -65.00 -43.82
CA SER A 699 4.54 -66.45 -43.66
C SER A 699 3.11 -66.81 -43.25
N SER A 700 2.46 -65.98 -42.43
CA SER A 700 1.07 -66.21 -42.00
C SER A 700 0.09 -66.04 -43.16
N TYR A 701 0.31 -65.04 -44.02
CA TYR A 701 -0.45 -64.88 -45.27
C TYR A 701 -0.10 -65.96 -46.28
N ALA A 702 1.17 -66.30 -46.45
CA ALA A 702 1.60 -67.37 -47.37
C ALA A 702 1.02 -68.73 -46.97
N MET A 703 0.96 -69.05 -45.68
CA MET A 703 0.35 -70.28 -45.15
C MET A 703 -1.17 -70.27 -45.29
N MET A 704 -1.82 -69.12 -45.11
CA MET A 704 -3.26 -68.98 -45.35
C MET A 704 -3.61 -69.12 -46.84
N PHE A 705 -2.85 -68.49 -47.73
CA PHE A 705 -3.02 -68.65 -49.18
C PHE A 705 -2.68 -70.06 -49.65
N ALA A 706 -1.62 -70.69 -49.11
CA ALA A 706 -1.29 -72.09 -49.38
C ALA A 706 -2.38 -73.05 -48.87
N GLY A 707 -2.96 -72.78 -47.69
CA GLY A 707 -4.09 -73.54 -47.15
C GLY A 707 -5.35 -73.42 -48.01
N LEU A 708 -5.69 -72.20 -48.46
CA LEU A 708 -6.81 -71.96 -49.38
C LEU A 708 -6.58 -72.62 -50.75
N ALA A 709 -5.35 -72.56 -51.27
CA ALA A 709 -4.98 -73.24 -52.52
C ALA A 709 -5.05 -74.76 -52.38
N ALA A 710 -4.64 -75.33 -51.24
CA ALA A 710 -4.75 -76.75 -50.95
C ALA A 710 -6.22 -77.20 -50.83
N ILE A 711 -7.07 -76.41 -50.17
CA ILE A 711 -8.53 -76.66 -50.09
C ILE A 711 -9.16 -76.59 -51.49
N GLY A 712 -8.78 -75.59 -52.30
CA GLY A 712 -9.21 -75.47 -53.69
C GLY A 712 -8.80 -76.66 -54.54
N ALA A 713 -7.55 -77.13 -54.41
CA ALA A 713 -7.03 -78.29 -55.11
C ALA A 713 -7.74 -79.60 -54.70
N VAL A 714 -8.05 -79.77 -53.40
CA VAL A 714 -8.81 -80.93 -52.90
C VAL A 714 -10.26 -80.89 -53.38
N ALA A 715 -10.90 -79.71 -53.39
CA ALA A 715 -12.25 -79.54 -53.94
C ALA A 715 -12.29 -79.80 -55.45
N GLN A 716 -11.25 -79.40 -56.20
CA GLN A 716 -11.13 -79.67 -57.63
C GLN A 716 -10.86 -81.15 -57.93
N ARG A 717 -10.11 -81.86 -57.07
CA ARG A 717 -9.89 -83.31 -57.18
C ARG A 717 -11.17 -84.12 -56.92
N ARG A 718 -12.01 -83.67 -55.98
CA ARG A 718 -13.31 -84.30 -55.66
C ARG A 718 -14.40 -84.07 -56.72
N ARG A 719 -14.23 -83.12 -57.64
CA ARG A 719 -15.14 -82.92 -58.80
C ARG A 719 -14.76 -83.75 -60.05
N LYS A 720 -13.63 -84.46 -60.01
CA LYS A 720 -13.13 -85.29 -61.14
C LYS A 720 -13.24 -86.80 -60.87
N VAL A 721 -13.98 -87.19 -59.84
CA VAL A 721 -14.44 -88.56 -59.59
C VAL A 721 -15.96 -88.51 -59.65
#